data_AF-A0A2V9UIE3-F1
#
_entry.id   AF-A0A2V9UIE3-F1
#
_cell.length_a   1.000
_cell.length_b   1.000
_cell.length_c   1.000
_cell.angle_alpha   90.00
_cell.angle_beta   90.00
_cell.angle_gamma   90.00
#
_symmetry.space_group_name_H-M   'P 1'
#
loop_
_entity.id
_entity.type
_entity.pdbx_description
1 polymer ?
#
loop_
_entity_poly.entity_id
_entity_poly.type
_entity_poly.pdbx_seq_one_letter_code
_entity_poly.pdbx_strand_id
1 'polypeptide(L)'
;MLKRILRKVVSEERNMYRSMFAVVLGALVSLVAVQPAVSQEITASPSSLSFSNTYVGKVTGSKVITITNVSSGTVIIQSIAFDCPAFGISAGVAPTSLFKTGTITHYSIFFQPTAAQVYNCNFILTLQDNTTLSVPLTGTGLTSTATVSISPTTLSFPNQAVGSTSSSQTFTISNTGTSSINLTAITIAPPSFTVGAITLPATIAKGGNLPVTVFYSPSQVTSETGAIDLTFNKIPDKGVTVSGNGVTASSLSIATFSTLPQATASAAYLATLGTSAGVGPFTWSLASGSTLPSGLTLSSAGVISGTLASSVATGTYTFAIQVQDSTSATVSKNFTLGVYANLKDNCANLSFNVPGTSTPITALTDLGTGTYQGSQGGLYPSGSNVRPTTHDSDGVAFAQGIQPLDSNGNPSPTGKYVLLAIGESTAQNEFNRFLPIAKADPAKNPNLVIVNGAQGGATPKLFVASSSYYWSTILNNYLPQNGVTANQVVAVWMEDTDGIASGTFPSDITTLQSEYETMMQSMLTKFPNLKLVYFSPRVYAGYSNGVGKPSNPEPYAYEVGFAVKWAIQDQINGASNLNYNPNNGPVVAPWMAWGPYYWSNGMLGRNDGLVWDCEDFSADGTHPSSTFGQLKVATQLLNFLKTDTTTTPWYVAH
;
A
#
# COMPACT_ATOMS: atom_id res chain seq x y z
N MET A 1 63.08 -19.97 59.90
CA MET A 1 62.15 -20.30 58.80
C MET A 1 60.81 -20.68 59.43
N LEU A 2 59.80 -19.83 59.43
CA LEU A 2 59.81 -18.50 58.84
C LEU A 2 58.73 -17.69 59.53
N LYS A 3 59.11 -16.45 59.84
CA LYS A 3 58.33 -15.31 60.33
C LYS A 3 57.11 -14.93 59.44
N ARG A 4 56.61 -15.87 58.61
CA ARG A 4 55.34 -15.88 57.89
C ARG A 4 54.20 -16.54 58.68
N ILE A 5 54.47 -17.31 59.73
CA ILE A 5 53.41 -18.06 60.44
C ILE A 5 52.88 -17.32 61.69
N LEU A 6 53.68 -16.50 62.37
CA LEU A 6 53.21 -15.68 63.52
C LEU A 6 52.82 -14.22 63.16
N ARG A 7 52.64 -13.92 61.86
CA ARG A 7 52.09 -12.63 61.34
C ARG A 7 50.78 -12.77 60.56
N LYS A 8 50.10 -13.91 60.66
CA LYS A 8 48.68 -14.02 60.28
C LYS A 8 47.72 -14.02 61.47
N VAL A 9 48.25 -13.81 62.68
CA VAL A 9 47.52 -13.54 63.93
C VAL A 9 46.84 -12.14 63.92
N VAL A 10 46.81 -11.40 62.79
CA VAL A 10 46.35 -10.00 62.75
C VAL A 10 45.52 -9.62 61.50
N SER A 11 45.28 -10.51 60.52
CA SER A 11 44.63 -10.13 59.24
C SER A 11 43.53 -11.05 58.67
N GLU A 12 42.94 -11.97 59.44
CA GLU A 12 41.85 -12.85 58.93
C GLU A 12 40.59 -12.93 59.82
N GLU A 13 40.45 -12.09 60.85
CA GLU A 13 39.17 -11.83 61.55
C GLU A 13 38.87 -10.33 61.63
N ARG A 14 39.17 -9.60 60.55
CA ARG A 14 38.95 -8.16 60.42
C ARG A 14 38.30 -7.84 59.08
N ASN A 15 37.10 -8.37 58.86
CA ASN A 15 36.05 -7.78 58.02
C ASN A 15 34.78 -8.65 58.09
N MET A 16 34.03 -8.55 59.19
CA MET A 16 32.56 -8.40 59.10
C MET A 16 31.83 -8.20 60.43
N TYR A 17 32.52 -7.82 61.52
CA TYR A 17 31.87 -7.22 62.68
C TYR A 17 32.71 -6.05 63.21
N ARG A 18 32.50 -4.85 62.66
CA ARG A 18 32.45 -3.64 63.50
C ARG A 18 31.03 -3.66 64.07
N SER A 19 30.85 -4.21 65.27
CA SER A 19 30.79 -3.45 66.53
C SER A 19 29.70 -2.37 66.45
N MET A 20 28.70 -2.26 67.31
CA MET A 20 28.48 -2.72 68.68
C MET A 20 27.10 -2.15 69.10
N PHE A 21 26.47 -2.72 70.13
CA PHE A 21 25.23 -2.29 70.84
C PHE A 21 23.89 -2.47 70.10
N ALA A 22 23.05 -3.47 70.43
CA ALA A 22 22.31 -3.72 71.68
C ALA A 22 21.19 -2.70 71.98
N VAL A 23 20.00 -3.04 71.47
CA VAL A 23 18.65 -2.98 72.08
C VAL A 23 18.49 -2.07 73.31
N VAL A 24 17.62 -1.05 73.21
CA VAL A 24 16.36 -0.88 73.99
C VAL A 24 15.69 0.48 73.66
N LEU A 25 14.39 0.39 73.37
CA LEU A 25 13.32 1.42 73.40
C LEU A 25 13.39 2.67 72.51
N GLY A 26 12.34 2.84 71.69
CA GLY A 26 11.96 4.13 71.14
C GLY A 26 11.20 3.98 69.84
N ALA A 27 9.87 4.10 69.90
CA ALA A 27 9.02 4.16 68.72
C ALA A 27 9.48 5.29 67.79
N LEU A 28 10.11 4.92 66.68
CA LEU A 28 10.21 5.74 65.49
C LEU A 28 9.44 5.00 64.41
N VAL A 29 8.15 5.33 64.32
CA VAL A 29 7.39 5.18 63.08
C VAL A 29 8.17 5.98 62.05
N SER A 30 9.04 5.31 61.31
CA SER A 30 9.51 5.83 60.04
C SER A 30 8.26 5.75 59.15
N LEU A 31 7.51 6.86 59.08
CA LEU A 31 6.74 7.13 57.88
C LEU A 31 7.77 7.12 56.76
N VAL A 32 7.95 5.96 56.13
CA VAL A 32 8.18 5.95 54.70
C VAL A 32 6.97 6.71 54.19
N ALA A 33 7.18 7.96 53.78
CA ALA A 33 6.23 8.60 52.91
C ALA A 33 6.14 7.64 51.72
N VAL A 34 5.11 6.79 51.73
CA VAL A 34 4.60 6.17 50.52
C VAL A 34 4.29 7.39 49.68
N GLN A 35 5.18 7.71 48.74
CA GLN A 35 4.81 8.62 47.67
C GLN A 35 3.48 8.08 47.17
N PRO A 36 2.40 8.88 47.17
CA PRO A 36 1.15 8.40 46.62
C PRO A 36 1.50 7.86 45.24
N ALA A 37 1.14 6.59 44.98
CA ALA A 37 1.26 6.04 43.65
C ALA A 37 0.60 7.07 42.73
N VAL A 38 1.39 7.73 41.89
CA VAL A 38 0.86 8.74 40.98
C VAL A 38 -0.25 8.02 40.22
N SER A 39 -1.50 8.46 40.37
CA SER A 39 -2.58 7.78 39.69
C SER A 39 -2.24 7.86 38.21
N GLN A 40 -2.07 6.70 37.58
CA GLN A 40 -1.62 6.67 36.20
C GLN A 40 -2.63 7.45 35.36
N GLU A 41 -2.20 8.52 34.69
CA GLU A 41 -3.13 9.42 33.97
C GLU A 41 -3.76 8.73 32.75
N ILE A 42 -3.08 7.70 32.25
CA ILE A 42 -3.51 6.86 31.14
C ILE A 42 -3.38 5.37 31.49
N THR A 43 -4.20 4.55 30.86
CA THR A 43 -4.14 3.08 30.95
C THR A 43 -4.05 2.45 29.56
N ALA A 44 -3.34 1.32 29.44
CA ALA A 44 -3.30 0.52 28.23
C ALA A 44 -4.22 -0.71 28.34
N SER A 45 -4.98 -0.98 27.27
CA SER A 45 -5.80 -2.19 27.12
C SER A 45 -5.58 -2.81 25.72
N PRO A 46 -5.08 -4.06 25.63
CA PRO A 46 -4.58 -4.87 26.75
C PRO A 46 -3.34 -4.23 27.42
N SER A 47 -3.07 -4.60 28.67
CA SER A 47 -1.91 -4.08 29.44
C SER A 47 -0.57 -4.67 29.01
N SER A 48 -0.57 -5.62 28.07
CA SER A 48 0.61 -6.18 27.41
C SER A 48 0.20 -6.76 26.06
N LEU A 49 1.16 -6.89 25.14
CA LEU A 49 0.98 -7.64 23.89
C LEU A 49 1.95 -8.82 23.83
N SER A 50 1.41 -9.99 23.47
CA SER A 50 2.22 -11.18 23.17
C SER A 50 2.04 -11.55 21.71
N PHE A 51 3.14 -11.69 20.97
CA PHE A 51 3.13 -12.05 19.55
C PHE A 51 3.49 -13.52 19.36
N SER A 52 3.02 -14.10 18.26
CA SER A 52 3.35 -15.48 17.90
C SER A 52 4.85 -15.65 17.64
N ASN A 53 5.36 -16.86 17.87
CA ASN A 53 6.72 -17.21 17.45
C ASN A 53 6.88 -16.94 15.94
N THR A 54 7.93 -16.21 15.58
CA THR A 54 8.11 -15.67 14.24
C THR A 54 9.54 -15.90 13.78
N TYR A 55 9.72 -16.34 12.54
CA TYR A 55 11.05 -16.55 11.99
C TYR A 55 11.75 -15.22 11.73
N VAL A 56 13.07 -15.18 11.95
CA VAL A 56 13.89 -13.97 11.75
C VAL A 56 13.64 -13.36 10.37
N GLY A 57 13.39 -12.05 10.36
CA GLY A 57 13.11 -11.26 9.17
C GLY A 57 11.66 -11.31 8.68
N LYS A 58 10.82 -12.25 9.13
CA LYS A 58 9.37 -12.22 8.87
C LYS A 58 8.67 -11.23 9.80
N VAL A 59 7.60 -10.63 9.31
CA VAL A 59 6.75 -9.69 10.05
C VAL A 59 5.47 -10.41 10.46
N THR A 60 4.98 -10.17 11.69
CA THR A 60 3.65 -10.63 12.12
C THR A 60 2.55 -9.73 11.57
N GLY A 61 1.29 -10.19 11.66
CA GLY A 61 0.18 -9.23 11.70
C GLY A 61 0.33 -8.25 12.88
N SER A 62 -0.24 -7.05 12.75
CA SER A 62 -0.24 -6.08 13.84
C SER A 62 -1.26 -6.43 14.92
N LYS A 63 -0.97 -6.04 16.16
CA LYS A 63 -1.89 -6.06 17.29
C LYS A 63 -2.13 -4.63 17.78
N VAL A 64 -3.35 -4.35 18.24
CA VAL A 64 -3.76 -3.02 18.68
C VAL A 64 -3.69 -2.89 20.20
N ILE A 65 -3.13 -1.80 20.69
CA ILE A 65 -3.26 -1.33 22.08
C ILE A 65 -4.16 -0.09 22.06
N THR A 66 -5.14 -0.07 22.96
CA THR A 66 -5.95 1.11 23.25
C THR A 66 -5.40 1.82 24.47
N ILE A 67 -5.09 3.10 24.34
CA ILE A 67 -4.68 3.97 25.45
C ILE A 67 -5.86 4.84 25.82
N THR A 68 -6.26 4.80 27.09
CA THR A 68 -7.40 5.55 27.62
C THR A 68 -6.92 6.57 28.64
N ASN A 69 -7.33 7.82 28.51
CA ASN A 69 -7.17 8.82 29.56
C ASN A 69 -8.13 8.50 30.71
N VAL A 70 -7.60 8.28 31.91
CA VAL A 70 -8.35 8.02 33.13
C VAL A 70 -8.29 9.20 34.12
N SER A 71 -7.52 10.24 33.80
CA SER A 71 -7.50 11.50 34.52
C SER A 71 -8.72 12.37 34.17
N SER A 72 -9.04 13.35 35.02
CA SER A 72 -10.08 14.35 34.75
C SER A 72 -9.65 15.45 33.78
N GLY A 73 -8.33 15.58 33.52
CA GLY A 73 -7.73 16.62 32.70
C GLY A 73 -7.42 16.16 31.28
N THR A 74 -6.81 17.05 30.50
CA THR A 74 -6.19 16.68 29.22
C THR A 74 -4.83 16.06 29.48
N VAL A 75 -4.60 14.87 28.92
CA VAL A 75 -3.28 14.19 28.93
C VAL A 75 -2.69 14.27 27.54
N ILE A 76 -1.42 14.65 27.43
CA ILE A 76 -0.72 14.70 26.15
C ILE A 76 0.35 13.61 26.13
N ILE A 77 0.18 12.63 25.25
CA ILE A 77 1.24 11.71 24.86
C ILE A 77 2.19 12.50 23.97
N GLN A 78 3.42 12.73 24.42
CA GLN A 78 4.39 13.57 23.74
C GLN A 78 5.20 12.78 22.70
N SER A 79 5.61 11.56 23.04
CA SER A 79 6.38 10.69 22.15
C SER A 79 6.12 9.21 22.44
N ILE A 80 6.51 8.38 21.48
CA ILE A 80 6.46 6.93 21.57
C ILE A 80 7.83 6.34 21.23
N ALA A 81 8.17 5.19 21.80
CA ALA A 81 9.41 4.49 21.54
C ALA A 81 9.28 2.98 21.79
N PHE A 82 10.29 2.24 21.32
CA PHE A 82 10.52 0.84 21.68
C PHE A 82 11.92 0.74 22.30
N ASP A 83 12.06 -0.03 23.38
CA ASP A 83 13.37 -0.27 24.02
C ASP A 83 14.19 -1.37 23.32
N CYS A 84 13.67 -1.98 22.25
CA CYS A 84 14.38 -2.96 21.44
C CYS A 84 13.91 -2.95 19.96
N PRO A 85 14.76 -3.38 19.00
CA PRO A 85 14.53 -3.18 17.56
C PRO A 85 13.57 -4.17 16.91
N ALA A 86 13.00 -5.14 17.65
CA ALA A 86 12.16 -6.20 17.06
C ALA A 86 10.67 -5.84 16.96
N PHE A 87 10.28 -4.68 17.46
CA PHE A 87 8.91 -4.19 17.41
C PHE A 87 8.87 -2.86 16.66
N GLY A 88 7.78 -2.60 15.97
CA GLY A 88 7.56 -1.37 15.23
C GLY A 88 6.09 -1.00 15.20
N ILE A 89 5.81 0.24 14.80
CA ILE A 89 4.46 0.78 14.70
C ILE A 89 3.97 0.70 13.26
N SER A 90 2.77 0.13 13.05
CA SER A 90 2.09 0.14 11.76
C SER A 90 1.03 1.24 11.65
N ALA A 91 0.52 1.74 12.79
CA ALA A 91 -0.39 2.89 12.85
C ALA A 91 -0.44 3.47 14.27
N GLY A 92 -0.74 4.76 14.36
CA GLY A 92 -0.79 5.54 15.61
C GLY A 92 0.18 6.71 15.57
N VAL A 93 -0.11 7.78 16.31
CA VAL A 93 0.60 9.06 16.18
C VAL A 93 1.06 9.60 17.53
N ALA A 94 2.12 10.41 17.51
CA ALA A 94 2.55 11.21 18.65
C ALA A 94 3.20 12.52 18.16
N PRO A 95 2.92 13.68 18.79
CA PRO A 95 2.11 13.84 20.01
C PRO A 95 0.61 13.63 19.80
N THR A 96 -0.14 13.32 20.87
CA THR A 96 -1.60 13.14 20.85
C THR A 96 -2.22 13.63 22.16
N SER A 97 -3.26 14.46 22.04
CA SER A 97 -4.03 14.97 23.18
C SER A 97 -5.27 14.12 23.46
N LEU A 98 -5.40 13.65 24.69
CA LEU A 98 -6.57 12.96 25.21
C LEU A 98 -7.34 13.91 26.13
N PHE A 99 -8.36 14.58 25.59
CA PHE A 99 -8.92 15.80 26.19
C PHE A 99 -9.63 15.64 27.54
N LYS A 100 -10.19 14.46 27.82
CA LYS A 100 -10.93 14.17 29.06
C LYS A 100 -10.92 12.68 29.40
N THR A 101 -11.39 12.34 30.60
CA THR A 101 -11.62 10.95 31.02
C THR A 101 -12.41 10.17 29.97
N GLY A 102 -11.94 8.96 29.64
CA GLY A 102 -12.52 8.08 28.65
C GLY A 102 -12.14 8.39 27.20
N THR A 103 -11.39 9.48 26.94
CA THR A 103 -10.83 9.72 25.60
C THR A 103 -9.76 8.68 25.31
N ILE A 104 -9.78 8.11 24.10
CA ILE A 104 -8.88 7.03 23.70
C ILE A 104 -8.00 7.40 22.50
N THR A 105 -6.87 6.71 22.38
CA THR A 105 -6.10 6.59 21.12
C THR A 105 -5.67 5.14 20.93
N HIS A 106 -5.31 4.77 19.70
CA HIS A 106 -4.90 3.42 19.33
C HIS A 106 -3.50 3.40 18.73
N TYR A 107 -2.74 2.37 19.09
CA TYR A 107 -1.44 2.05 18.49
C TYR A 107 -1.46 0.63 17.95
N SER A 108 -1.15 0.47 16.66
CA SER A 108 -1.01 -0.83 16.02
C SER A 108 0.47 -1.19 15.93
N ILE A 109 0.86 -2.30 16.54
CA ILE A 109 2.25 -2.71 16.71
C ILE A 109 2.45 -4.08 16.07
N PHE A 110 3.56 -4.25 15.34
CA PHE A 110 3.98 -5.53 14.76
C PHE A 110 5.28 -6.03 15.39
N PHE A 111 5.54 -7.32 15.23
CA PHE A 111 6.78 -7.98 15.63
C PHE A 111 7.54 -8.48 14.40
N GLN A 112 8.83 -8.12 14.30
CA GLN A 112 9.76 -8.58 13.27
C GLN A 112 11.12 -8.88 13.94
N PRO A 113 11.36 -10.13 14.36
CA PRO A 113 12.59 -10.47 15.05
C PRO A 113 13.81 -10.35 14.13
N THR A 114 14.87 -9.73 14.63
CA THR A 114 16.18 -9.59 13.96
C THR A 114 17.15 -10.71 14.31
N ALA A 115 16.88 -11.47 15.37
CA ALA A 115 17.67 -12.57 15.87
C ALA A 115 16.78 -13.68 16.47
N ALA A 116 17.29 -14.90 16.50
CA ALA A 116 16.59 -16.03 17.08
C ALA A 116 16.77 -16.04 18.61
N GLN A 117 15.82 -15.44 19.32
CA GLN A 117 15.83 -15.30 20.78
C GLN A 117 14.43 -14.93 21.30
N VAL A 118 14.25 -15.00 22.62
CA VAL A 118 13.07 -14.42 23.28
C VAL A 118 13.27 -12.91 23.43
N TYR A 119 12.26 -12.14 23.02
CA TYR A 119 12.19 -10.70 23.21
C TYR A 119 11.20 -10.38 24.33
N ASN A 120 11.67 -9.63 25.32
CA ASN A 120 10.86 -9.03 26.38
C ASN A 120 11.18 -7.54 26.37
N CYS A 121 10.35 -6.77 25.69
CA CYS A 121 10.57 -5.35 25.40
C CYS A 121 9.38 -4.54 25.89
N ASN A 122 9.43 -3.22 25.79
CA ASN A 122 8.34 -2.32 26.11
C ASN A 122 8.04 -1.39 24.95
N PHE A 123 6.74 -1.17 24.73
CA PHE A 123 6.26 0.03 24.05
C PHE A 123 6.16 1.15 25.08
N ILE A 124 6.91 2.22 24.88
CA ILE A 124 7.05 3.31 25.85
C ILE A 124 6.31 4.53 25.31
N LEU A 125 5.32 5.00 26.06
CA LEU A 125 4.66 6.29 25.84
C LEU A 125 5.22 7.28 26.85
N THR A 126 5.75 8.40 26.36
CA THR A 126 6.23 9.50 27.21
C THR A 126 5.19 10.62 27.19
N LEU A 127 4.71 11.04 28.35
CA LEU A 127 3.77 12.14 28.51
C LEU A 127 4.49 13.49 28.50
N GLN A 128 3.74 14.58 28.35
CA GLN A 128 4.28 15.94 28.32
C GLN A 128 5.03 16.32 29.61
N ASP A 129 4.67 15.74 30.75
CA ASP A 129 5.37 15.93 32.04
C ASP A 129 6.62 15.03 32.21
N ASN A 130 6.99 14.29 31.16
CA ASN A 130 8.06 13.29 31.10
C ASN A 130 7.80 12.01 31.92
N THR A 131 6.62 11.81 32.49
CA THR A 131 6.24 10.50 33.01
C THR A 131 6.04 9.52 31.86
N THR A 132 6.17 8.22 32.14
CA THR A 132 6.09 7.19 31.11
C THR A 132 5.08 6.10 31.46
N LEU A 133 4.39 5.58 30.44
CA LEU A 133 3.69 4.31 30.47
C LEU A 133 4.48 3.31 29.63
N SER A 134 4.95 2.24 30.25
CA SER A 134 5.58 1.11 29.56
C SER A 134 4.56 -0.02 29.41
N VAL A 135 4.30 -0.43 28.18
CA VAL A 135 3.43 -1.57 27.87
C VAL A 135 4.31 -2.75 27.44
N PRO A 136 4.38 -3.84 28.23
CA PRO A 136 5.21 -4.99 27.90
C PRO A 136 4.82 -5.64 26.58
N LEU A 137 5.83 -5.97 25.79
CA LEU A 137 5.75 -6.67 24.52
C LEU A 137 6.58 -7.94 24.62
N THR A 138 5.99 -9.08 24.24
CA THR A 138 6.72 -10.35 24.17
C THR A 138 6.59 -10.98 22.79
N GLY A 139 7.66 -11.66 22.37
CA GLY A 139 7.70 -12.43 21.12
C GLY A 139 8.95 -13.30 21.08
N THR A 140 8.92 -14.37 20.29
CA THR A 140 10.10 -15.24 20.12
C THR A 140 10.52 -15.26 18.66
N GLY A 141 11.76 -14.89 18.41
CA GLY A 141 12.44 -15.08 17.14
C GLY A 141 12.89 -16.53 16.97
N LEU A 142 12.50 -17.14 15.86
CA LEU A 142 12.92 -18.49 15.46
C LEU A 142 13.96 -18.43 14.36
N THR A 143 14.88 -19.40 14.35
CA THR A 143 15.75 -19.63 13.20
C THR A 143 15.12 -20.65 12.24
N SER A 144 15.35 -20.47 10.95
CA SER A 144 15.02 -21.45 9.92
C SER A 144 16.30 -21.94 9.27
N THR A 145 16.42 -23.25 9.10
CA THR A 145 17.49 -23.85 8.29
C THR A 145 17.06 -24.12 6.85
N ALA A 146 15.83 -23.76 6.48
CA ALA A 146 15.40 -23.77 5.10
C ALA A 146 16.00 -22.56 4.38
N THR A 147 16.41 -22.77 3.14
CA THR A 147 17.00 -21.72 2.30
C THR A 147 16.42 -21.89 0.91
N VAL A 148 15.83 -20.83 0.36
CA VAL A 148 15.18 -20.86 -0.94
C VAL A 148 15.98 -20.04 -1.94
N SER A 149 16.30 -20.66 -3.07
CA SER A 149 16.77 -19.99 -4.28
C SER A 149 15.70 -20.10 -5.38
N ILE A 150 15.59 -19.05 -6.20
CA ILE A 150 14.68 -19.01 -7.34
C ILE A 150 15.50 -18.84 -8.61
N SER A 151 15.22 -19.64 -9.64
CA SER A 151 15.90 -19.50 -10.93
C SER A 151 14.96 -19.86 -12.10
N PRO A 152 14.88 -19.00 -13.14
CA PRO A 152 15.35 -17.60 -13.15
C PRO A 152 14.51 -16.70 -12.22
N THR A 153 15.06 -15.53 -11.84
CA THR A 153 14.32 -14.49 -11.06
C THR A 153 13.54 -13.52 -11.94
N THR A 154 13.69 -13.65 -13.27
CA THR A 154 12.98 -12.83 -14.26
C THR A 154 12.47 -13.74 -15.37
N LEU A 155 11.23 -13.53 -15.78
CA LEU A 155 10.62 -14.14 -16.97
C LEU A 155 10.24 -13.04 -17.96
N SER A 156 10.72 -13.13 -19.20
CA SER A 156 10.37 -12.17 -20.26
C SER A 156 9.67 -12.90 -21.38
N PHE A 157 8.41 -12.57 -21.61
CA PHE A 157 7.58 -13.18 -22.64
C PHE A 157 7.80 -12.49 -23.98
N PRO A 158 7.79 -13.26 -25.09
CA PRO A 158 7.81 -12.67 -26.42
C PRO A 158 6.55 -11.82 -26.68
N ASN A 159 6.58 -11.03 -27.76
CA ASN A 159 5.40 -10.29 -28.21
C ASN A 159 4.20 -11.23 -28.34
N GLN A 160 3.12 -10.89 -27.65
CA GLN A 160 1.91 -11.71 -27.58
C GLN A 160 0.73 -10.92 -28.16
N ALA A 161 0.00 -11.53 -29.08
CA ALA A 161 -1.18 -10.90 -29.66
C ALA A 161 -2.26 -10.69 -28.59
N VAL A 162 -2.87 -9.50 -28.56
CA VAL A 162 -3.94 -9.17 -27.61
C VAL A 162 -5.09 -10.18 -27.72
N GLY A 163 -5.55 -10.67 -26.58
CA GLY A 163 -6.64 -11.65 -26.49
C GLY A 163 -6.19 -13.11 -26.60
N SER A 164 -4.88 -13.37 -26.77
CA SER A 164 -4.30 -14.72 -26.82
C SER A 164 -3.33 -14.98 -25.68
N THR A 165 -3.14 -16.26 -25.33
CA THR A 165 -2.25 -16.68 -24.23
C THR A 165 -0.92 -17.20 -24.79
N SER A 166 0.18 -16.79 -24.17
CA SER A 166 1.52 -17.24 -24.53
C SER A 166 1.78 -18.70 -24.16
N SER A 167 2.83 -19.29 -24.73
CA SER A 167 3.42 -20.49 -24.16
C SER A 167 3.92 -20.22 -22.74
N SER A 168 3.75 -21.19 -21.84
CA SER A 168 4.24 -21.05 -20.47
C SER A 168 5.76 -20.86 -20.41
N GLN A 169 6.21 -19.96 -19.55
CA GLN A 169 7.57 -19.97 -19.03
C GLN A 169 7.60 -20.56 -17.62
N THR A 170 8.77 -21.02 -17.16
CA THR A 170 8.90 -21.68 -15.86
C THR A 170 10.04 -21.07 -15.07
N PHE A 171 9.80 -20.82 -13.79
CA PHE A 171 10.88 -20.69 -12.80
C PHE A 171 10.79 -21.84 -11.79
N THR A 172 11.92 -22.17 -11.19
CA THR A 172 12.01 -23.23 -10.17
C THR A 172 12.32 -22.63 -8.83
N ILE A 173 11.54 -23.02 -7.82
CA ILE A 173 11.82 -22.77 -6.41
C ILE A 173 12.60 -23.96 -5.88
N SER A 174 13.86 -23.75 -5.48
CA SER A 174 14.73 -24.79 -4.93
C SER A 174 14.97 -24.54 -3.44
N ASN A 175 14.70 -25.55 -2.61
CA ASN A 175 15.06 -25.51 -1.20
C ASN A 175 16.46 -26.10 -1.00
N THR A 176 17.46 -25.23 -0.96
CA THR A 176 18.87 -25.57 -0.72
C THR A 176 19.23 -25.71 0.76
N GLY A 177 18.26 -25.49 1.65
CA GLY A 177 18.44 -25.63 3.10
C GLY A 177 18.32 -27.08 3.60
N THR A 178 18.41 -27.23 4.93
CA THR A 178 18.42 -28.56 5.58
C THR A 178 17.08 -28.97 6.20
N SER A 179 16.08 -28.09 6.20
CA SER A 179 14.71 -28.40 6.62
C SER A 179 13.69 -28.11 5.52
N SER A 180 12.51 -28.74 5.59
CA SER A 180 11.42 -28.47 4.65
C SER A 180 10.80 -27.09 4.85
N ILE A 181 10.25 -26.55 3.78
CA ILE A 181 9.55 -25.26 3.76
C ILE A 181 8.23 -25.37 3.00
N ASN A 182 7.23 -24.59 3.40
CA ASN A 182 5.96 -24.52 2.69
C ASN A 182 5.85 -23.18 1.97
N LEU A 183 5.55 -23.23 0.69
CA LEU A 183 4.99 -22.11 -0.06
C LEU A 183 3.50 -22.03 0.29
N THR A 184 3.08 -20.93 0.89
CA THR A 184 1.72 -20.77 1.44
C THR A 184 0.82 -19.90 0.57
N ALA A 185 1.39 -18.98 -0.19
CA ALA A 185 0.65 -18.14 -1.13
C ALA A 185 1.53 -17.79 -2.34
N ILE A 186 0.88 -17.61 -3.49
CA ILE A 186 1.47 -17.01 -4.69
C ILE A 186 0.55 -15.86 -5.07
N THR A 187 1.06 -14.64 -5.07
CA THR A 187 0.34 -13.46 -5.57
C THR A 187 1.02 -13.02 -6.85
N ILE A 188 0.28 -12.85 -7.94
CA ILE A 188 0.81 -12.39 -9.23
C ILE A 188 0.02 -11.18 -9.71
N ALA A 189 0.73 -10.20 -10.26
CA ALA A 189 0.11 -9.05 -10.89
C ALA A 189 1.04 -8.38 -11.93
N PRO A 190 0.52 -7.70 -12.97
CA PRO A 190 -0.90 -7.49 -13.31
C PRO A 190 -1.65 -8.76 -13.77
N PRO A 191 -3.00 -8.72 -13.89
CA PRO A 191 -3.82 -9.89 -14.26
C PRO A 191 -3.54 -10.44 -15.67
N SER A 192 -2.78 -9.72 -16.50
CA SER A 192 -2.26 -10.25 -17.76
C SER A 192 -1.23 -11.37 -17.55
N PHE A 193 -0.65 -11.51 -16.35
CA PHE A 193 0.15 -12.66 -15.98
C PHE A 193 -0.61 -13.61 -15.06
N THR A 194 -0.54 -14.90 -15.34
CA THR A 194 -1.19 -15.95 -14.53
C THR A 194 -0.24 -17.08 -14.23
N VAL A 195 -0.46 -17.76 -13.10
CA VAL A 195 0.33 -18.92 -12.66
C VAL A 195 -0.45 -20.20 -12.97
N GLY A 196 0.25 -21.25 -13.40
CA GLY A 196 -0.33 -22.58 -13.53
C GLY A 196 -0.88 -23.10 -12.20
N ALA A 197 -1.82 -24.05 -12.25
CA ALA A 197 -2.45 -24.58 -11.04
C ALA A 197 -1.41 -25.21 -10.09
N ILE A 198 -1.36 -24.71 -8.85
CA ILE A 198 -0.54 -25.23 -7.75
C ILE A 198 -1.44 -25.38 -6.52
N THR A 199 -1.45 -26.57 -5.91
CA THR A 199 -2.13 -26.78 -4.63
C THR A 199 -1.31 -26.17 -3.50
N LEU A 200 -1.87 -25.18 -2.82
CA LEU A 200 -1.25 -24.51 -1.69
C LEU A 200 -1.93 -24.93 -0.36
N PRO A 201 -1.18 -25.08 0.75
CA PRO A 201 0.27 -24.90 0.84
C PRO A 201 1.06 -26.04 0.20
N ALA A 202 2.09 -25.71 -0.58
CA ALA A 202 2.97 -26.68 -1.24
C ALA A 202 4.23 -26.91 -0.41
N THR A 203 4.51 -28.16 -0.03
CA THR A 203 5.72 -28.52 0.73
C THR A 203 6.90 -28.76 -0.20
N ILE A 204 7.98 -28.02 0.00
CA ILE A 204 9.26 -28.22 -0.68
C ILE A 204 10.22 -28.89 0.31
N ALA A 205 10.48 -30.17 0.10
CA ALA A 205 11.38 -30.95 0.94
C ALA A 205 12.81 -30.37 0.95
N LYS A 206 13.64 -30.77 1.93
CA LYS A 206 15.07 -30.43 1.91
C LYS A 206 15.72 -30.91 0.61
N GLY A 207 16.47 -30.06 -0.09
CA GLY A 207 17.02 -30.35 -1.42
C GLY A 207 15.97 -30.49 -2.54
N GLY A 208 14.69 -30.26 -2.25
CA GLY A 208 13.59 -30.40 -3.20
C GLY A 208 13.42 -29.18 -4.11
N ASN A 209 12.67 -29.38 -5.19
CA ASN A 209 12.35 -28.36 -6.18
C ASN A 209 10.85 -28.31 -6.44
N LEU A 210 10.32 -27.11 -6.71
CA LEU A 210 8.95 -26.89 -7.16
C LEU A 210 8.99 -26.01 -8.42
N PRO A 211 8.71 -26.57 -9.62
CA PRO A 211 8.55 -25.76 -10.82
C PRO A 211 7.22 -25.00 -10.78
N VAL A 212 7.25 -23.73 -11.19
CA VAL A 212 6.09 -22.85 -11.29
C VAL A 212 6.00 -22.32 -12.72
N THR A 213 4.91 -22.67 -13.41
CA THR A 213 4.64 -22.18 -14.77
C THR A 213 3.88 -20.85 -14.72
N VAL A 214 4.21 -19.96 -15.64
CA VAL A 214 3.62 -18.62 -15.76
C VAL A 214 3.25 -18.37 -17.22
N PHE A 215 2.11 -17.73 -17.43
CA PHE A 215 1.58 -17.38 -18.75
C PHE A 215 1.37 -15.87 -18.85
N TYR A 216 1.39 -15.35 -20.08
CA TYR A 216 1.10 -13.96 -20.41
C TYR A 216 -0.07 -13.88 -21.39
N SER A 217 -1.08 -13.07 -21.09
CA SER A 217 -2.30 -12.88 -21.88
C SER A 217 -2.69 -11.41 -21.91
N PRO A 218 -2.12 -10.58 -22.80
CA PRO A 218 -2.40 -9.15 -22.85
C PRO A 218 -3.84 -8.85 -23.28
N SER A 219 -4.44 -7.81 -22.69
CA SER A 219 -5.72 -7.23 -23.10
C SER A 219 -5.59 -5.95 -23.93
N GLN A 220 -4.37 -5.38 -24.02
CA GLN A 220 -4.07 -4.12 -24.69
C GLN A 220 -2.73 -4.19 -25.42
N VAL A 221 -2.56 -3.34 -26.44
CA VAL A 221 -1.30 -3.20 -27.17
C VAL A 221 -0.36 -2.31 -26.36
N THR A 222 0.28 -2.90 -25.35
CA THR A 222 1.16 -2.20 -24.43
C THR A 222 2.24 -3.13 -23.88
N SER A 223 3.37 -2.56 -23.47
CA SER A 223 4.36 -3.25 -22.66
C SER A 223 3.89 -3.27 -21.21
N GLU A 224 4.05 -4.42 -20.54
CA GLU A 224 3.66 -4.61 -19.15
C GLU A 224 4.80 -5.26 -18.37
N THR A 225 4.97 -4.82 -17.12
CA THR A 225 5.85 -5.46 -16.16
C THR A 225 5.08 -5.78 -14.89
N GLY A 226 5.42 -6.88 -14.25
CA GLY A 226 4.78 -7.35 -13.05
C GLY A 226 5.75 -7.94 -12.05
N ALA A 227 5.19 -8.44 -10.95
CA ALA A 227 5.90 -9.29 -10.02
C ALA A 227 5.01 -10.43 -9.53
N ILE A 228 5.70 -11.51 -9.17
CA ILE A 228 5.15 -12.64 -8.43
C ILE A 228 5.75 -12.55 -7.03
N ASP A 229 4.89 -12.47 -6.02
CA ASP A 229 5.25 -12.59 -4.61
C ASP A 229 4.98 -14.02 -4.13
N LEU A 230 5.99 -14.64 -3.52
CA LEU A 230 6.00 -16.02 -3.04
C LEU A 230 6.12 -15.99 -1.52
N THR A 231 5.00 -16.25 -0.85
CA THR A 231 4.93 -16.25 0.61
C THR A 231 5.34 -17.61 1.15
N PHE A 232 6.33 -17.62 2.05
CA PHE A 232 6.80 -18.83 2.72
C PHE A 232 6.47 -18.82 4.22
N ASN A 233 6.26 -19.99 4.82
CA ASN A 233 5.95 -20.07 6.24
C ASN A 233 7.14 -19.77 7.18
N LYS A 234 8.39 -20.04 6.76
CA LYS A 234 9.58 -19.99 7.64
C LYS A 234 10.64 -18.95 7.27
N ILE A 235 10.50 -18.26 6.15
CA ILE A 235 11.49 -17.27 5.67
C ILE A 235 10.77 -16.03 5.13
N PRO A 236 11.45 -14.88 5.01
CA PRO A 236 10.92 -13.73 4.28
C PRO A 236 10.50 -14.09 2.86
N ASP A 237 9.50 -13.40 2.36
CA ASP A 237 8.94 -13.67 1.04
C ASP A 237 9.97 -13.40 -0.07
N LYS A 238 9.77 -14.03 -1.21
CA LYS A 238 10.67 -13.94 -2.38
C LYS A 238 9.84 -13.63 -3.61
N GLY A 239 10.46 -13.11 -4.66
CA GLY A 239 9.71 -12.82 -5.87
C GLY A 239 10.41 -13.09 -7.18
N VAL A 240 9.62 -12.96 -8.24
CA VAL A 240 10.02 -13.11 -9.64
C VAL A 240 9.47 -11.91 -10.41
N THR A 241 10.31 -11.26 -11.22
CA THR A 241 9.84 -10.24 -12.17
C THR A 241 9.29 -10.92 -13.42
N VAL A 242 8.16 -10.41 -13.93
CA VAL A 242 7.60 -10.84 -15.21
C VAL A 242 7.47 -9.64 -16.15
N SER A 243 7.72 -9.82 -17.44
CA SER A 243 7.51 -8.78 -18.45
C SER A 243 6.98 -9.37 -19.76
N GLY A 244 6.22 -8.58 -20.51
CA GLY A 244 5.66 -8.97 -21.80
C GLY A 244 5.20 -7.77 -22.60
N ASN A 245 5.01 -7.97 -23.91
CA ASN A 245 4.53 -6.94 -24.83
C ASN A 245 3.27 -7.42 -25.54
N GLY A 246 2.15 -6.72 -25.34
CA GLY A 246 0.95 -6.87 -26.15
C GLY A 246 1.14 -6.26 -27.53
N VAL A 247 0.77 -7.02 -28.57
CA VAL A 247 0.77 -6.55 -29.97
C VAL A 247 -0.59 -6.76 -30.62
N THR A 248 -0.87 -6.00 -31.67
CA THR A 248 -2.13 -6.11 -32.41
C THR A 248 -2.35 -7.55 -32.90
N ALA A 249 -3.56 -8.07 -32.70
CA ALA A 249 -3.93 -9.38 -33.22
C ALA A 249 -4.13 -9.35 -34.74
N SER A 250 -3.72 -10.41 -35.44
CA SER A 250 -3.81 -10.50 -36.90
C SER A 250 -5.18 -10.96 -37.43
N SER A 251 -6.05 -11.44 -36.54
CA SER A 251 -7.40 -11.93 -36.85
C SER A 251 -8.34 -11.66 -35.68
N LEU A 252 -9.66 -11.71 -35.92
CA LEU A 252 -10.70 -11.56 -34.90
C LEU A 252 -10.29 -12.30 -33.62
N SER A 253 -10.34 -11.61 -32.50
CA SER A 253 -9.94 -12.13 -31.19
C SER A 253 -10.62 -11.33 -30.07
N ILE A 254 -10.83 -11.98 -28.93
CA ILE A 254 -11.49 -11.42 -27.76
C ILE A 254 -10.42 -10.88 -26.79
N ALA A 255 -10.37 -9.55 -26.64
CA ALA A 255 -9.37 -8.84 -25.85
C ALA A 255 -9.64 -8.93 -24.34
N THR A 256 -10.91 -9.04 -23.93
CA THR A 256 -11.30 -9.11 -22.51
C THR A 256 -10.66 -10.32 -21.83
N PHE A 257 -10.11 -10.13 -20.62
CA PHE A 257 -9.54 -11.22 -19.81
C PHE A 257 -10.56 -12.33 -19.55
N SER A 258 -10.09 -13.59 -19.52
CA SER A 258 -10.97 -14.74 -19.26
C SER A 258 -11.61 -14.67 -17.87
N THR A 259 -10.92 -14.09 -16.89
CA THR A 259 -11.51 -13.78 -15.58
C THR A 259 -12.18 -12.43 -15.63
N LEU A 260 -13.51 -12.42 -15.53
CA LEU A 260 -14.29 -11.19 -15.48
C LEU A 260 -14.23 -10.56 -14.08
N PRO A 261 -14.53 -9.25 -13.95
CA PRO A 261 -14.71 -8.59 -12.65
C PRO A 261 -15.73 -9.34 -11.80
N GLN A 262 -15.55 -9.30 -10.47
CA GLN A 262 -16.34 -10.15 -9.58
C GLN A 262 -17.81 -9.69 -9.52
N ALA A 263 -18.70 -10.64 -9.28
CA ALA A 263 -20.11 -10.37 -9.03
C ALA A 263 -20.47 -10.64 -7.57
N THR A 264 -21.47 -9.93 -7.08
CA THR A 264 -22.03 -10.14 -5.73
C THR A 264 -23.46 -10.66 -5.85
N ALA A 265 -23.82 -11.67 -5.07
CA ALA A 265 -25.18 -12.21 -5.08
C ALA A 265 -26.22 -11.10 -4.78
N SER A 266 -27.38 -11.11 -5.43
CA SER A 266 -28.42 -10.08 -5.29
C SER A 266 -28.00 -8.65 -5.67
N ALA A 267 -26.80 -8.46 -6.24
CA ALA A 267 -26.32 -7.15 -6.70
C ALA A 267 -26.45 -6.99 -8.21
N ALA A 268 -26.47 -5.74 -8.66
CA ALA A 268 -26.37 -5.43 -10.07
C ALA A 268 -24.95 -5.80 -10.56
N TYR A 269 -24.82 -6.12 -11.84
CA TYR A 269 -23.55 -6.44 -12.49
C TYR A 269 -23.51 -5.84 -13.90
N LEU A 270 -22.31 -5.46 -14.33
CA LEU A 270 -22.04 -4.96 -15.67
C LEU A 270 -20.63 -5.34 -16.10
N ALA A 271 -20.49 -5.93 -17.28
CA ALA A 271 -19.20 -6.12 -17.93
C ALA A 271 -19.34 -5.93 -19.44
N THR A 272 -18.41 -5.21 -20.05
CA THR A 272 -18.37 -5.01 -21.50
C THR A 272 -17.25 -5.83 -22.10
N LEU A 273 -17.59 -6.62 -23.12
CA LEU A 273 -16.64 -7.44 -23.86
C LEU A 273 -16.08 -6.67 -25.04
N GLY A 274 -14.78 -6.81 -25.27
CA GLY A 274 -14.05 -6.15 -26.34
C GLY A 274 -13.36 -7.14 -27.26
N THR A 275 -13.18 -6.73 -28.50
CA THR A 275 -12.33 -7.41 -29.49
C THR A 275 -11.02 -6.63 -29.67
N SER A 276 -9.96 -7.32 -30.09
CA SER A 276 -8.65 -6.71 -30.42
C SER A 276 -8.38 -6.62 -31.93
N ALA A 277 -9.19 -7.28 -32.74
CA ALA A 277 -9.11 -7.31 -34.19
C ALA A 277 -10.44 -7.81 -34.79
N GLY A 278 -10.52 -7.88 -36.12
CA GLY A 278 -11.72 -8.23 -36.88
C GLY A 278 -12.40 -7.01 -37.49
N VAL A 279 -13.44 -7.24 -38.30
CA VAL A 279 -14.14 -6.16 -39.02
C VAL A 279 -15.52 -5.91 -38.40
N GLY A 280 -15.74 -4.72 -37.86
CA GLY A 280 -17.05 -4.35 -37.31
C GLY A 280 -18.17 -4.35 -38.38
N PRO A 281 -19.46 -4.41 -37.97
CA PRO A 281 -19.94 -4.57 -36.60
C PRO A 281 -19.69 -5.98 -36.03
N PHE A 282 -19.62 -6.07 -34.70
CA PHE A 282 -19.46 -7.34 -33.98
C PHE A 282 -20.78 -7.78 -33.35
N THR A 283 -21.08 -9.07 -33.41
CA THR A 283 -22.26 -9.67 -32.80
C THR A 283 -21.84 -10.72 -31.77
N TRP A 284 -22.29 -10.57 -30.53
CA TRP A 284 -21.94 -11.44 -29.41
C TRP A 284 -23.09 -12.38 -29.05
N SER A 285 -22.75 -13.61 -28.65
CA SER A 285 -23.71 -14.62 -28.21
C SER A 285 -23.07 -15.61 -27.23
N LEU A 286 -23.89 -16.29 -26.43
CA LEU A 286 -23.43 -17.45 -25.67
C LEU A 286 -23.16 -18.60 -26.65
N ALA A 287 -22.04 -19.30 -26.47
CA ALA A 287 -21.80 -20.52 -27.21
C ALA A 287 -22.83 -21.60 -26.83
N SER A 288 -23.06 -22.56 -27.73
CA SER A 288 -24.03 -23.63 -27.50
C SER A 288 -23.73 -24.39 -26.20
N GLY A 289 -24.75 -24.55 -25.35
CA GLY A 289 -24.63 -25.20 -24.04
C GLY A 289 -24.12 -24.32 -22.91
N SER A 290 -23.71 -23.07 -23.17
CA SER A 290 -23.30 -22.12 -22.14
C SER A 290 -24.48 -21.42 -21.49
N THR A 291 -24.38 -21.18 -20.18
CA THR A 291 -25.36 -20.42 -19.40
C THR A 291 -24.65 -19.45 -18.47
N LEU A 292 -25.17 -18.22 -18.36
CA LEU A 292 -24.74 -17.27 -17.32
C LEU A 292 -25.41 -17.61 -15.98
N PRO A 293 -24.85 -17.16 -14.84
CA PRO A 293 -25.56 -17.17 -13.58
C PRO A 293 -26.95 -16.51 -13.68
N SER A 294 -27.94 -17.10 -13.00
CA SER A 294 -29.33 -16.62 -13.07
C SER A 294 -29.43 -15.14 -12.71
N GLY A 295 -30.14 -14.38 -13.56
CA GLY A 295 -30.31 -12.93 -13.43
C GLY A 295 -29.36 -12.10 -14.30
N LEU A 296 -28.35 -12.73 -14.92
CA LEU A 296 -27.49 -12.09 -15.92
C LEU A 296 -27.88 -12.45 -17.35
N THR A 297 -27.66 -11.51 -18.26
CA THR A 297 -27.88 -11.65 -19.71
C THR A 297 -26.70 -11.11 -20.49
N LEU A 298 -26.45 -11.66 -21.68
CA LEU A 298 -25.49 -11.13 -22.66
C LEU A 298 -26.26 -10.47 -23.81
N SER A 299 -25.98 -9.20 -24.09
CA SER A 299 -26.51 -8.51 -25.26
C SER A 299 -25.69 -8.82 -26.53
N SER A 300 -26.29 -8.62 -27.71
CA SER A 300 -25.60 -8.77 -28.99
C SER A 300 -24.44 -7.78 -29.18
N ALA A 301 -24.42 -6.69 -28.41
CA ALA A 301 -23.34 -5.71 -28.37
C ALA A 301 -22.17 -6.12 -27.46
N GLY A 302 -22.25 -7.27 -26.79
CA GLY A 302 -21.18 -7.77 -25.92
C GLY A 302 -21.25 -7.24 -24.49
N VAL A 303 -22.43 -6.85 -24.01
CA VAL A 303 -22.62 -6.38 -22.63
C VAL A 303 -23.25 -7.49 -21.79
N ILE A 304 -22.56 -7.94 -20.75
CA ILE A 304 -23.11 -8.79 -19.71
C ILE A 304 -23.69 -7.89 -18.64
N SER A 305 -25.00 -7.99 -18.38
CA SER A 305 -25.66 -7.15 -17.38
C SER A 305 -26.85 -7.83 -16.73
N GLY A 306 -27.27 -7.31 -15.57
CA GLY A 306 -28.45 -7.74 -14.84
C GLY A 306 -28.26 -7.66 -13.33
N THR A 307 -29.16 -8.28 -12.59
CA THR A 307 -29.05 -8.43 -11.13
C THR A 307 -29.02 -9.91 -10.81
N LEU A 308 -27.96 -10.38 -10.15
CA LEU A 308 -27.84 -11.80 -9.82
C LEU A 308 -29.00 -12.21 -8.90
N ALA A 309 -29.63 -13.36 -9.18
CA ALA A 309 -30.68 -13.87 -8.31
C ALA A 309 -30.10 -14.23 -6.92
N SER A 310 -30.91 -14.07 -5.87
CA SER A 310 -30.52 -14.42 -4.50
C SER A 310 -30.24 -15.92 -4.29
N SER A 311 -30.69 -16.76 -5.22
CA SER A 311 -30.44 -18.20 -5.24
C SER A 311 -29.07 -18.59 -5.81
N VAL A 312 -28.33 -17.66 -6.42
CA VAL A 312 -27.00 -17.94 -6.98
C VAL A 312 -26.02 -18.17 -5.83
N ALA A 313 -25.47 -19.38 -5.74
CA ALA A 313 -24.48 -19.73 -4.73
C ALA A 313 -23.15 -19.01 -5.00
N THR A 314 -22.39 -18.75 -3.93
CA THR A 314 -21.02 -18.25 -4.07
C THR A 314 -20.12 -19.29 -4.72
N GLY A 315 -19.15 -18.83 -5.51
CA GLY A 315 -18.23 -19.71 -6.23
C GLY A 315 -17.88 -19.19 -7.63
N THR A 316 -17.11 -19.98 -8.37
CA THR A 316 -16.69 -19.63 -9.72
C THR A 316 -17.59 -20.29 -10.75
N TYR A 317 -18.13 -19.50 -11.66
CA TYR A 317 -18.96 -19.95 -12.78
C TYR A 317 -18.18 -19.86 -14.07
N THR A 318 -18.24 -20.91 -14.89
CA THR A 318 -17.57 -20.97 -16.21
C THR A 318 -18.60 -20.97 -17.32
N PHE A 319 -18.39 -20.16 -18.35
CA PHE A 319 -19.24 -20.14 -19.55
C PHE A 319 -18.44 -19.73 -20.78
N ALA A 320 -18.85 -20.18 -21.96
CA ALA A 320 -18.22 -19.82 -23.23
C ALA A 320 -19.06 -18.79 -23.99
N ILE A 321 -18.41 -17.73 -24.48
CA ILE A 321 -19.00 -16.68 -25.30
C ILE A 321 -18.37 -16.71 -26.69
N GLN A 322 -19.17 -16.43 -27.71
CA GLN A 322 -18.76 -16.27 -29.09
C GLN A 322 -18.93 -14.81 -29.54
N VAL A 323 -18.00 -14.34 -30.36
CA VAL A 323 -18.15 -13.13 -31.17
C VAL A 323 -18.07 -13.49 -32.64
N GLN A 324 -18.93 -12.87 -33.44
CA GLN A 324 -18.91 -12.90 -34.90
C GLN A 324 -18.63 -11.49 -35.44
N ASP A 325 -17.76 -11.38 -36.44
CA ASP A 325 -17.53 -10.13 -37.15
C ASP A 325 -18.34 -10.02 -38.46
N SER A 326 -18.27 -8.88 -39.14
CA SER A 326 -19.06 -8.66 -40.37
C SER A 326 -18.63 -9.50 -41.57
N THR A 327 -17.46 -10.15 -41.49
CA THR A 327 -16.99 -11.13 -42.49
C THR A 327 -17.44 -12.56 -42.17
N SER A 328 -18.31 -12.73 -41.16
CA SER A 328 -18.76 -14.01 -40.62
C SER A 328 -17.68 -14.84 -39.91
N ALA A 329 -16.49 -14.28 -39.67
CA ALA A 329 -15.48 -14.93 -38.85
C ALA A 329 -16.01 -15.04 -37.40
N THR A 330 -15.74 -16.16 -36.74
CA THR A 330 -16.17 -16.39 -35.35
C THR A 330 -15.01 -16.80 -34.47
N VAL A 331 -15.02 -16.33 -33.22
CA VAL A 331 -14.11 -16.77 -32.16
C VAL A 331 -14.91 -17.01 -30.89
N SER A 332 -14.57 -18.08 -30.17
CA SER A 332 -15.12 -18.39 -28.86
C SER A 332 -14.04 -18.34 -27.78
N LYS A 333 -14.41 -17.88 -26.58
CA LYS A 333 -13.54 -17.83 -25.41
C LYS A 333 -14.31 -18.28 -24.17
N ASN A 334 -13.64 -19.04 -23.31
CA ASN A 334 -14.16 -19.40 -21.99
C ASN A 334 -13.89 -18.26 -21.01
N PHE A 335 -14.92 -17.89 -20.26
CA PHE A 335 -14.86 -16.91 -19.19
C PHE A 335 -15.16 -17.57 -17.84
N THR A 336 -14.59 -16.99 -16.79
CA THR A 336 -14.91 -17.28 -15.39
C THR A 336 -15.45 -16.03 -14.71
N LEU A 337 -16.53 -16.18 -13.95
CA LEU A 337 -17.09 -15.15 -13.08
C LEU A 337 -17.13 -15.67 -11.65
N GLY A 338 -16.41 -15.04 -10.74
CA GLY A 338 -16.54 -15.31 -9.31
C GLY A 338 -17.75 -14.58 -8.73
N VAL A 339 -18.59 -15.32 -8.01
CA VAL A 339 -19.74 -14.78 -7.28
C VAL A 339 -19.46 -14.84 -5.79
N TYR A 340 -19.56 -13.70 -5.13
CA TYR A 340 -19.31 -13.52 -3.70
C TYR A 340 -20.60 -13.25 -2.94
N ALA A 341 -20.52 -13.47 -1.63
CA ALA A 341 -21.65 -13.26 -0.73
C ALA A 341 -21.94 -11.77 -0.63
N ASN A 342 -23.22 -11.41 -0.68
CA ASN A 342 -23.62 -10.06 -0.35
C ASN A 342 -23.42 -9.83 1.16
N LEU A 343 -22.42 -9.03 1.52
CA LEU A 343 -22.12 -8.69 2.91
C LEU A 343 -23.09 -7.65 3.50
N LYS A 344 -24.21 -7.39 2.82
CA LYS A 344 -25.18 -6.31 3.06
C LYS A 344 -24.62 -4.92 2.74
N ASP A 345 -23.56 -4.88 1.94
CA ASP A 345 -23.00 -3.66 1.37
C ASP A 345 -23.87 -3.19 0.19
N ASN A 346 -23.89 -1.88 -0.09
CA ASN A 346 -24.71 -1.34 -1.18
C ASN A 346 -24.04 -1.52 -2.54
N CYS A 347 -24.06 -2.75 -3.06
CA CYS A 347 -23.58 -3.08 -4.40
C CYS A 347 -24.63 -2.80 -5.51
N ALA A 348 -25.69 -2.04 -5.25
CA ALA A 348 -26.70 -1.74 -6.28
C ALA A 348 -26.24 -0.67 -7.27
N ASN A 349 -25.22 0.13 -6.90
CA ASN A 349 -24.72 1.21 -7.74
C ASN A 349 -23.55 0.75 -8.62
N LEU A 350 -23.78 0.54 -9.92
CA LEU A 350 -22.74 0.14 -10.87
C LEU A 350 -21.87 1.31 -11.37
N SER A 351 -22.35 2.54 -11.22
CA SER A 351 -21.73 3.73 -11.80
C SER A 351 -22.27 5.00 -11.16
N PHE A 352 -21.42 6.00 -10.95
CA PHE A 352 -21.86 7.32 -10.56
C PHE A 352 -22.02 8.24 -11.78
N ASN A 353 -23.10 9.03 -11.78
CA ASN A 353 -23.42 9.98 -12.85
C ASN A 353 -23.29 11.41 -12.34
N VAL A 354 -23.12 12.37 -13.24
CA VAL A 354 -23.13 13.79 -12.84
C VAL A 354 -24.47 14.13 -12.15
N PRO A 355 -24.46 14.78 -10.97
CA PRO A 355 -25.69 15.12 -10.25
C PRO A 355 -26.73 15.81 -11.16
N GLY A 356 -27.98 15.34 -11.10
CA GLY A 356 -29.08 15.89 -11.91
C GLY A 356 -29.08 15.49 -13.39
N THR A 357 -28.19 14.58 -13.81
CA THR A 357 -28.12 14.09 -15.20
C THR A 357 -28.13 12.55 -15.27
N SER A 358 -28.30 12.01 -16.48
CA SER A 358 -28.07 10.59 -16.79
C SER A 358 -26.69 10.32 -17.40
N THR A 359 -25.83 11.34 -17.46
CA THR A 359 -24.50 11.23 -18.10
C THR A 359 -23.52 10.59 -17.13
N PRO A 360 -22.94 9.43 -17.46
CA PRO A 360 -21.90 8.84 -16.64
C PRO A 360 -20.68 9.74 -16.54
N ILE A 361 -20.06 9.79 -15.36
CA ILE A 361 -18.75 10.43 -15.22
C ILE A 361 -17.70 9.62 -15.99
N THR A 362 -16.91 10.30 -16.80
CA THR A 362 -15.78 9.71 -17.53
C THR A 362 -14.49 10.01 -16.78
N ALA A 363 -13.61 9.01 -16.62
CA ALA A 363 -12.30 9.20 -15.99
C ALA A 363 -11.51 10.32 -16.67
N LEU A 364 -10.67 11.07 -15.95
CA LEU A 364 -9.88 12.15 -16.54
C LEU A 364 -9.06 11.67 -17.75
N THR A 365 -8.47 10.49 -17.65
CA THR A 365 -7.70 9.87 -18.73
C THR A 365 -8.52 9.66 -20.00
N ASP A 366 -9.80 9.30 -19.86
CA ASP A 366 -10.68 9.04 -20.99
C ASP A 366 -11.44 10.28 -21.45
N LEU A 367 -11.64 11.25 -20.55
CA LEU A 367 -12.29 12.52 -20.84
C LEU A 367 -11.44 13.36 -21.80
N GLY A 368 -10.11 13.31 -21.67
CA GLY A 368 -9.17 13.95 -22.58
C GLY A 368 -9.46 15.43 -22.79
N THR A 369 -9.72 15.85 -24.04
CA THR A 369 -10.06 17.25 -24.37
C THR A 369 -11.50 17.65 -24.00
N GLY A 370 -12.34 16.70 -23.59
CA GLY A 370 -13.70 16.95 -23.10
C GLY A 370 -13.71 17.69 -21.76
N THR A 371 -14.91 18.04 -21.28
CA THR A 371 -15.06 18.82 -20.05
C THR A 371 -16.02 18.17 -19.05
N TYR A 372 -15.71 18.35 -17.77
CA TYR A 372 -16.58 18.06 -16.64
C TYR A 372 -16.91 19.40 -15.96
N GLN A 373 -18.19 19.77 -15.94
CA GLN A 373 -18.64 21.05 -15.36
C GLN A 373 -17.82 22.28 -15.83
N GLY A 374 -17.38 22.28 -17.10
CA GLY A 374 -16.56 23.34 -17.69
C GLY A 374 -15.04 23.15 -17.56
N SER A 375 -14.55 22.23 -16.74
CA SER A 375 -13.13 21.94 -16.56
C SER A 375 -12.64 20.83 -17.49
N GLN A 376 -11.53 21.06 -18.20
CA GLN A 376 -10.98 20.13 -19.18
C GLN A 376 -10.40 18.86 -18.51
N GLY A 377 -10.68 17.69 -19.10
CA GLY A 377 -10.10 16.40 -18.72
C GLY A 377 -8.62 16.23 -19.08
N GLY A 378 -8.15 14.98 -19.10
CA GLY A 378 -6.74 14.61 -19.26
C GLY A 378 -5.92 14.83 -17.98
N LEU A 379 -4.80 14.13 -17.83
CA LEU A 379 -3.91 14.29 -16.67
C LEU A 379 -3.06 15.57 -16.73
N TYR A 380 -2.74 16.05 -17.94
CA TYR A 380 -1.88 17.19 -18.19
C TYR A 380 -2.62 18.28 -18.99
N PRO A 381 -2.01 19.46 -19.23
CA PRO A 381 -2.61 20.50 -20.06
C PRO A 381 -3.05 20.00 -21.45
N SER A 382 -4.02 20.70 -22.05
CA SER A 382 -4.56 20.40 -23.37
C SER A 382 -5.26 19.04 -23.50
N GLY A 383 -5.72 18.45 -22.40
CA GLY A 383 -6.40 17.15 -22.40
C GLY A 383 -5.47 15.95 -22.60
N SER A 384 -4.15 16.14 -22.44
CA SER A 384 -3.15 15.09 -22.63
C SER A 384 -3.05 14.14 -21.42
N ASN A 385 -2.71 12.87 -21.67
CA ASN A 385 -2.27 11.93 -20.63
C ASN A 385 -0.75 11.70 -20.65
N VAL A 386 -0.04 12.44 -21.50
CA VAL A 386 1.41 12.39 -21.65
C VAL A 386 2.01 13.65 -21.01
N ARG A 387 3.04 13.48 -20.18
CA ARG A 387 3.80 14.59 -19.59
C ARG A 387 4.34 15.52 -20.69
N PRO A 388 4.25 16.85 -20.54
CA PRO A 388 4.91 17.77 -21.46
C PRO A 388 6.42 17.51 -21.54
N THR A 389 7.00 17.61 -22.74
CA THR A 389 8.38 17.17 -23.02
C THR A 389 9.44 17.77 -22.10
N THR A 390 9.39 19.08 -21.84
CA THR A 390 10.37 19.74 -20.96
C THR A 390 10.24 19.25 -19.52
N HIS A 391 9.02 19.18 -19.02
CA HIS A 391 8.71 18.70 -17.68
C HIS A 391 9.09 17.21 -17.50
N ASP A 392 8.85 16.37 -18.51
CA ASP A 392 9.29 14.97 -18.52
C ASP A 392 10.82 14.87 -18.49
N SER A 393 11.51 15.64 -19.35
CA SER A 393 12.98 15.62 -19.41
C SER A 393 13.64 16.03 -18.09
N ASP A 394 13.06 17.02 -17.40
CA ASP A 394 13.51 17.43 -16.06
C ASP A 394 13.31 16.29 -15.05
N GLY A 395 12.13 15.67 -15.03
CA GLY A 395 11.82 14.54 -14.15
C GLY A 395 12.77 13.35 -14.37
N VAL A 396 13.05 13.02 -15.63
CA VAL A 396 14.00 11.96 -16.00
C VAL A 396 15.42 12.30 -15.53
N ALA A 397 15.85 13.55 -15.68
CA ALA A 397 17.16 13.99 -15.19
C ALA A 397 17.27 13.90 -13.65
N PHE A 398 16.22 14.29 -12.92
CA PHE A 398 16.19 14.12 -11.46
C PHE A 398 16.24 12.65 -11.05
N ALA A 399 15.50 11.79 -11.74
CA ALA A 399 15.47 10.35 -11.51
C ALA A 399 16.84 9.69 -11.72
N GLN A 400 17.50 10.01 -12.83
CA GLN A 400 18.85 9.52 -13.14
C GLN A 400 19.91 10.04 -12.16
N GLY A 401 19.67 11.21 -11.55
CA GLY A 401 20.53 11.80 -10.55
C GLY A 401 20.29 11.33 -9.11
N ILE A 402 19.40 10.36 -8.87
CA ILE A 402 19.24 9.75 -7.54
C ILE A 402 20.40 8.80 -7.27
N GLN A 403 20.99 8.94 -6.08
CA GLN A 403 22.11 8.11 -5.62
C GLN A 403 21.95 7.81 -4.12
N PRO A 404 22.61 6.78 -3.58
CA PRO A 404 22.51 6.48 -2.15
C PRO A 404 23.18 7.55 -1.30
N LEU A 405 22.56 7.82 -0.14
CA LEU A 405 22.93 8.88 0.78
C LEU A 405 23.25 8.30 2.16
N ASP A 406 24.20 8.90 2.88
CA ASP A 406 24.39 8.64 4.31
C ASP A 406 23.24 9.25 5.16
N SER A 407 23.26 9.05 6.47
CA SER A 407 22.22 9.58 7.38
C SER A 407 22.16 11.11 7.42
N ASN A 408 23.22 11.80 6.97
CA ASN A 408 23.30 13.26 6.90
C ASN A 408 22.84 13.79 5.54
N GLY A 409 22.51 12.91 4.58
CA GLY A 409 22.07 13.30 3.24
C GLY A 409 23.20 13.50 2.24
N ASN A 410 24.43 13.11 2.55
CA ASN A 410 25.55 13.21 1.62
C ASN A 410 25.67 11.95 0.76
N PRO A 411 26.08 12.05 -0.51
CA PRO A 411 26.33 10.88 -1.37
C PRO A 411 27.26 9.87 -0.73
N SER A 412 26.87 8.59 -0.73
CA SER A 412 27.63 7.50 -0.12
C SER A 412 27.42 6.18 -0.86
N PRO A 413 28.47 5.45 -1.28
CA PRO A 413 28.34 4.16 -1.96
C PRO A 413 27.63 3.08 -1.14
N THR A 414 27.67 3.18 0.19
CA THR A 414 27.00 2.26 1.13
C THR A 414 25.72 2.85 1.70
N GLY A 415 25.32 4.02 1.22
CA GLY A 415 24.15 4.75 1.69
C GLY A 415 22.83 4.11 1.29
N LYS A 416 21.74 4.80 1.63
CA LYS A 416 20.37 4.46 1.27
C LYS A 416 19.66 5.68 0.73
N TYR A 417 18.58 5.47 0.00
CA TYR A 417 17.63 6.50 -0.37
C TYR A 417 16.22 5.96 -0.21
N VAL A 418 15.26 6.87 -0.01
CA VAL A 418 13.92 6.52 0.46
C VAL A 418 12.86 6.96 -0.54
N LEU A 419 11.97 6.01 -0.87
CA LEU A 419 10.61 6.29 -1.36
C LEU A 419 9.68 6.29 -0.15
N LEU A 420 9.05 7.43 0.11
CA LEU A 420 8.12 7.61 1.23
C LEU A 420 6.68 7.69 0.72
N ALA A 421 5.76 6.92 1.31
CA ALA A 421 4.32 7.14 1.11
C ALA A 421 3.81 8.25 2.04
N ILE A 422 2.99 9.15 1.52
CA ILE A 422 2.29 10.19 2.30
C ILE A 422 0.81 10.14 1.93
N GLY A 423 -0.07 10.24 2.93
CA GLY A 423 -1.50 10.16 2.69
C GLY A 423 -2.31 9.77 3.91
N GLU A 424 -3.60 9.55 3.66
CA GLU A 424 -4.61 9.16 4.64
C GLU A 424 -4.73 7.63 4.82
N SER A 425 -5.87 7.14 5.32
CA SER A 425 -6.06 5.71 5.62
C SER A 425 -6.15 4.81 4.38
N THR A 426 -6.61 5.31 3.23
CA THR A 426 -6.60 4.54 1.97
C THR A 426 -5.17 4.30 1.52
N ALA A 427 -4.39 5.38 1.42
CA ALA A 427 -2.97 5.35 1.10
C ALA A 427 -2.19 4.43 2.05
N GLN A 428 -2.48 4.50 3.37
CA GLN A 428 -1.86 3.62 4.34
C GLN A 428 -2.13 2.14 4.04
N ASN A 429 -3.39 1.77 3.79
CA ASN A 429 -3.79 0.39 3.54
C ASN A 429 -3.21 -0.16 2.22
N GLU A 430 -3.31 0.62 1.16
CA GLU A 430 -2.79 0.26 -0.16
C GLU A 430 -1.28 0.11 -0.15
N PHE A 431 -0.58 1.05 0.48
CA PHE A 431 0.88 0.99 0.56
C PHE A 431 1.36 -0.13 1.49
N ASN A 432 0.58 -0.48 2.53
CA ASN A 432 0.83 -1.69 3.33
C ASN A 432 0.73 -2.98 2.50
N ARG A 433 -0.19 -3.04 1.52
CA ARG A 433 -0.27 -4.16 0.58
C ARG A 433 0.87 -4.15 -0.45
N PHE A 434 1.35 -2.98 -0.85
CA PHE A 434 2.46 -2.80 -1.77
C PHE A 434 3.83 -3.20 -1.17
N LEU A 435 4.08 -2.88 0.10
CA LEU A 435 5.36 -3.15 0.78
C LEU A 435 5.89 -4.58 0.62
N PRO A 436 5.14 -5.66 0.92
CA PRO A 436 5.63 -7.03 0.75
C PRO A 436 5.95 -7.35 -0.72
N ILE A 437 5.10 -6.91 -1.66
CA ILE A 437 5.29 -7.12 -3.10
C ILE A 437 6.59 -6.45 -3.56
N ALA A 438 6.81 -5.20 -3.18
CA ALA A 438 8.02 -4.45 -3.54
C ALA A 438 9.28 -5.02 -2.88
N LYS A 439 9.17 -5.52 -1.63
CA LYS A 439 10.30 -6.18 -0.93
C LYS A 439 10.67 -7.51 -1.57
N ALA A 440 9.70 -8.23 -2.13
CA ALA A 440 9.89 -9.48 -2.84
C ALA A 440 10.45 -9.28 -4.26
N ASP A 441 10.25 -8.10 -4.86
CA ASP A 441 10.67 -7.83 -6.24
C ASP A 441 12.21 -7.91 -6.42
N PRO A 442 12.74 -8.89 -7.18
CA PRO A 442 14.16 -9.01 -7.42
C PRO A 442 14.75 -7.86 -8.25
N ALA A 443 13.92 -7.10 -8.96
CA ALA A 443 14.35 -5.92 -9.69
C ALA A 443 14.60 -4.72 -8.77
N LYS A 444 14.04 -4.69 -7.55
CA LYS A 444 14.16 -3.52 -6.67
C LYS A 444 15.63 -3.27 -6.30
N ASN A 445 16.07 -2.03 -6.43
CA ASN A 445 17.40 -1.59 -6.04
C ASN A 445 17.66 -1.90 -4.54
N PRO A 446 18.80 -2.52 -4.19
CA PRO A 446 19.14 -2.85 -2.80
C PRO A 446 19.43 -1.62 -1.92
N ASN A 447 19.67 -0.45 -2.51
CA ASN A 447 19.85 0.80 -1.79
C ASN A 447 18.54 1.57 -1.55
N LEU A 448 17.47 1.19 -2.25
CA LEU A 448 16.13 1.75 -2.03
C LEU A 448 15.48 1.14 -0.79
N VAL A 449 15.15 2.02 0.16
CA VAL A 449 14.28 1.72 1.31
C VAL A 449 12.90 2.31 1.03
N ILE A 450 11.86 1.50 1.18
CA ILE A 450 10.48 1.93 0.94
C ILE A 450 9.79 2.05 2.30
N VAL A 451 9.28 3.23 2.63
CA VAL A 451 8.71 3.55 3.94
C VAL A 451 7.25 3.97 3.77
N ASN A 452 6.35 3.34 4.52
CA ASN A 452 4.96 3.79 4.62
C ASN A 452 4.87 4.91 5.66
N GLY A 453 4.70 6.15 5.22
CA GLY A 453 4.49 7.31 6.08
C GLY A 453 3.02 7.73 6.19
N ALA A 454 2.12 7.14 5.41
CA ALA A 454 0.70 7.46 5.39
C ALA A 454 0.03 7.07 6.72
N GLN A 455 -0.91 7.89 7.18
CA GLN A 455 -1.53 7.78 8.50
C GLN A 455 -3.04 7.92 8.38
N GLY A 456 -3.77 6.93 8.91
CA GLY A 456 -5.23 6.99 8.91
C GLY A 456 -5.79 8.18 9.70
N GLY A 457 -6.87 8.76 9.18
CA GLY A 457 -7.51 9.95 9.75
C GLY A 457 -6.73 11.26 9.54
N ALA A 458 -5.63 11.21 8.78
CA ALA A 458 -4.95 12.41 8.35
C ALA A 458 -5.67 13.08 7.18
N THR A 459 -5.48 14.39 7.01
CA THR A 459 -5.98 15.18 5.88
C THR A 459 -4.91 16.19 5.46
N PRO A 460 -4.98 16.79 4.25
CA PRO A 460 -4.06 17.82 3.78
C PRO A 460 -3.86 18.98 4.78
N LYS A 461 -4.90 19.33 5.55
CA LYS A 461 -4.83 20.35 6.63
C LYS A 461 -3.80 20.04 7.72
N LEU A 462 -3.53 18.76 7.98
CA LEU A 462 -2.46 18.34 8.88
C LEU A 462 -1.09 18.38 8.19
N PHE A 463 -1.03 18.35 6.87
CA PHE A 463 0.23 18.29 6.14
C PHE A 463 0.81 19.67 5.89
N VAL A 464 -0.04 20.68 5.67
CA VAL A 464 0.36 22.08 5.52
C VAL A 464 0.96 22.68 6.79
N ALA A 465 0.57 22.18 7.97
CA ALA A 465 1.14 22.62 9.23
C ALA A 465 2.49 21.94 9.47
N SER A 466 3.59 22.69 9.31
CA SER A 466 4.96 22.17 9.50
C SER A 466 5.25 21.66 10.91
N SER A 467 4.42 22.01 11.90
CA SER A 467 4.42 21.56 13.29
C SER A 467 3.45 20.40 13.59
N SER A 468 2.77 19.87 12.58
CA SER A 468 1.79 18.80 12.73
C SER A 468 2.39 17.51 13.27
N TYR A 469 1.59 16.81 14.08
CA TYR A 469 1.94 15.49 14.61
C TYR A 469 2.12 14.43 13.53
N TYR A 470 1.57 14.67 12.33
CA TYR A 470 1.76 13.79 11.19
C TYR A 470 3.26 13.68 10.83
N TRP A 471 3.94 14.83 10.75
CA TRP A 471 5.36 14.90 10.44
C TRP A 471 6.23 14.29 11.54
N SER A 472 5.91 14.57 12.81
CA SER A 472 6.68 14.00 13.93
C SER A 472 6.61 12.48 13.97
N THR A 473 5.47 11.87 13.60
CA THR A 473 5.34 10.42 13.53
C THR A 473 6.24 9.83 12.44
N ILE A 474 6.32 10.45 11.26
CA ILE A 474 7.22 10.02 10.18
C ILE A 474 8.68 10.15 10.61
N LEU A 475 9.06 11.32 11.13
CA LEU A 475 10.44 11.68 11.44
C LEU A 475 11.00 10.89 12.63
N ASN A 476 10.19 10.64 13.65
CA ASN A 476 10.65 10.03 14.89
C ASN A 476 10.44 8.50 14.92
N ASN A 477 9.53 7.97 14.09
CA ASN A 477 9.18 6.54 14.13
C ASN A 477 9.37 5.85 12.77
N TYR A 478 8.61 6.25 11.74
CA TYR A 478 8.56 5.48 10.50
C TYR A 478 9.89 5.45 9.72
N LEU A 479 10.64 6.56 9.71
CA LEU A 479 11.97 6.58 9.10
C LEU A 479 13.00 5.83 9.99
N PRO A 480 13.16 6.14 11.30
CA PRO A 480 14.15 5.45 12.13
C PRO A 480 13.93 3.94 12.26
N GLN A 481 12.68 3.45 12.32
CA GLN A 481 12.40 2.01 12.38
C GLN A 481 12.85 1.26 11.12
N ASN A 482 13.00 1.96 9.99
CA ASN A 482 13.55 1.43 8.75
C ASN A 482 15.05 1.73 8.58
N GLY A 483 15.71 2.26 9.62
CA GLY A 483 17.15 2.55 9.61
C GLY A 483 17.54 3.72 8.69
N VAL A 484 16.62 4.65 8.44
CA VAL A 484 16.82 5.79 7.53
C VAL A 484 16.42 7.11 8.18
N THR A 485 16.88 8.23 7.62
CA THR A 485 16.58 9.59 8.09
C THR A 485 15.81 10.41 7.06
N ALA A 486 15.28 11.56 7.48
CA ALA A 486 14.61 12.51 6.60
C ALA A 486 15.50 13.00 5.45
N ASN A 487 16.81 13.08 5.69
CA ASN A 487 17.79 13.51 4.70
C ASN A 487 17.99 12.49 3.57
N GLN A 488 17.47 11.26 3.72
CA GLN A 488 17.58 10.21 2.71
C GLN A 488 16.32 10.08 1.86
N VAL A 489 15.27 10.86 2.13
CA VAL A 489 14.03 10.88 1.33
C VAL A 489 14.28 11.64 0.03
N VAL A 490 14.13 10.92 -1.10
CA VAL A 490 14.38 11.45 -2.45
C VAL A 490 13.14 11.44 -3.34
N ALA A 491 12.18 10.57 -3.02
CA ALA A 491 10.91 10.44 -3.74
C ALA A 491 9.75 10.24 -2.77
N VAL A 492 8.58 10.77 -3.13
CA VAL A 492 7.33 10.56 -2.42
C VAL A 492 6.28 10.01 -3.39
N TRP A 493 5.55 8.98 -2.96
CA TRP A 493 4.25 8.66 -3.54
C TRP A 493 3.17 9.22 -2.61
N MET A 494 2.18 9.92 -3.16
CA MET A 494 1.15 10.60 -2.41
C MET A 494 -0.22 10.24 -2.93
N GLU A 495 -1.09 9.81 -2.03
CA GLU A 495 -2.53 9.73 -2.23
C GLU A 495 -3.20 10.39 -1.04
N ASP A 496 -3.98 11.43 -1.28
CA ASP A 496 -4.56 12.23 -0.20
C ASP A 496 -5.79 12.98 -0.67
N THR A 497 -6.73 13.23 0.24
CA THR A 497 -7.94 14.00 -0.03
C THR A 497 -8.28 14.86 1.18
N ASP A 498 -8.94 16.01 0.96
CA ASP A 498 -9.53 16.71 2.10
C ASP A 498 -10.63 15.78 2.65
N GLY A 499 -10.64 15.52 3.98
CA GLY A 499 -11.64 14.63 4.61
C GLY A 499 -13.09 15.13 4.41
N ILE A 500 -14.09 14.53 5.10
CA ILE A 500 -15.56 14.75 4.93
C ILE A 500 -15.91 16.12 4.31
N ALA A 501 -16.03 16.14 2.98
CA ALA A 501 -16.34 17.33 2.20
C ALA A 501 -17.74 17.22 1.58
N SER A 502 -18.46 18.34 1.53
CA SER A 502 -19.84 18.44 1.04
C SER A 502 -19.97 18.57 -0.48
N GLY A 503 -18.86 18.64 -1.23
CA GLY A 503 -18.84 18.50 -2.70
C GLY A 503 -19.34 19.72 -3.47
N THR A 504 -18.74 20.89 -3.28
CA THR A 504 -19.00 22.08 -4.12
C THR A 504 -17.89 22.25 -5.15
N PHE A 505 -18.06 21.66 -6.33
CA PHE A 505 -17.18 21.88 -7.47
C PHE A 505 -17.41 23.27 -8.10
N PRO A 506 -16.34 24.04 -8.45
CA PRO A 506 -14.92 23.73 -8.28
C PRO A 506 -14.32 24.22 -6.95
N SER A 507 -15.06 24.97 -6.12
CA SER A 507 -14.54 25.68 -4.95
C SER A 507 -13.75 24.81 -3.97
N ASP A 508 -14.30 23.65 -3.59
CA ASP A 508 -13.65 22.74 -2.63
C ASP A 508 -12.35 22.16 -3.22
N ILE A 509 -12.34 21.92 -4.53
CA ILE A 509 -11.20 21.36 -5.26
C ILE A 509 -10.09 22.40 -5.47
N THR A 510 -10.44 23.66 -5.68
CA THR A 510 -9.45 24.77 -5.70
C THR A 510 -8.80 24.96 -4.33
N THR A 511 -9.54 24.72 -3.24
CA THR A 511 -8.98 24.75 -1.89
C THR A 511 -7.96 23.61 -1.72
N LEU A 512 -8.35 22.39 -2.10
CA LEU A 512 -7.47 21.22 -2.05
C LEU A 512 -6.22 21.39 -2.93
N GLN A 513 -6.35 21.99 -4.12
CA GLN A 513 -5.21 22.35 -4.97
C GLN A 513 -4.20 23.21 -4.20
N SER A 514 -4.68 24.29 -3.55
CA SER A 514 -3.83 25.21 -2.79
C SER A 514 -3.11 24.52 -1.63
N GLU A 515 -3.77 23.55 -1.00
CA GLU A 515 -3.19 22.72 0.05
C GLU A 515 -2.06 21.84 -0.49
N TYR A 516 -2.25 21.15 -1.62
CA TYR A 516 -1.19 20.37 -2.28
C TYR A 516 0.03 21.20 -2.61
N GLU A 517 -0.15 22.41 -3.13
CA GLU A 517 0.96 23.32 -3.43
C GLU A 517 1.75 23.71 -2.17
N THR A 518 1.03 23.99 -1.08
CA THR A 518 1.64 24.30 0.23
C THR A 518 2.35 23.09 0.83
N MET A 519 1.81 21.89 0.61
CA MET A 519 2.43 20.65 1.05
C MET A 519 3.77 20.40 0.38
N MET A 520 3.94 20.77 -0.89
CA MET A 520 5.21 20.60 -1.60
C MET A 520 6.36 21.36 -0.93
N GLN A 521 6.09 22.61 -0.53
CA GLN A 521 7.04 23.46 0.18
C GLN A 521 7.35 22.91 1.58
N SER A 522 6.31 22.43 2.26
CA SER A 522 6.43 21.81 3.59
C SER A 522 7.28 20.54 3.54
N MET A 523 7.06 19.68 2.54
CA MET A 523 7.84 18.47 2.34
C MET A 523 9.29 18.76 2.01
N LEU A 524 9.58 19.73 1.14
CA LEU A 524 10.97 20.08 0.81
C LEU A 524 11.73 20.58 2.04
N THR A 525 11.05 21.32 2.93
CA THR A 525 11.64 21.77 4.20
C THR A 525 11.95 20.60 5.15
N LYS A 526 11.11 19.55 5.13
CA LYS A 526 11.29 18.37 5.99
C LYS A 526 12.26 17.34 5.41
N PHE A 527 12.36 17.28 4.08
CA PHE A 527 13.12 16.30 3.33
C PHE A 527 14.06 17.02 2.36
N PRO A 528 15.25 17.45 2.80
CA PRO A 528 16.12 18.34 2.03
C PRO A 528 16.62 17.76 0.69
N ASN A 529 16.57 16.44 0.52
CA ASN A 529 16.98 15.73 -0.70
C ASN A 529 15.79 15.26 -1.55
N LEU A 530 14.55 15.66 -1.22
CA LEU A 530 13.35 15.29 -1.98
C LEU A 530 13.39 15.95 -3.36
N LYS A 531 13.31 15.12 -4.41
CA LYS A 531 13.32 15.57 -5.81
C LYS A 531 12.00 15.33 -6.52
N LEU A 532 11.35 14.20 -6.23
CA LEU A 532 10.23 13.68 -7.01
C LEU A 532 9.00 13.44 -6.12
N VAL A 533 7.84 13.95 -6.52
CA VAL A 533 6.54 13.65 -5.89
C VAL A 533 5.58 13.13 -6.94
N TYR A 534 4.97 11.98 -6.67
CA TYR A 534 4.02 11.32 -7.54
C TYR A 534 2.64 11.27 -6.91
N PHE A 535 1.65 11.88 -7.57
CA PHE A 535 0.26 11.90 -7.09
C PHE A 535 -0.57 10.77 -7.67
N SER A 536 -1.28 10.06 -6.81
CA SER A 536 -2.38 9.19 -7.19
C SER A 536 -3.67 9.70 -6.55
N PRO A 537 -4.79 9.74 -7.29
CA PRO A 537 -6.08 10.05 -6.69
C PRO A 537 -6.64 8.79 -6.04
N ARG A 538 -7.58 8.95 -5.12
CA ARG A 538 -8.31 7.84 -4.53
C ARG A 538 -9.07 7.02 -5.60
N VAL A 539 -9.30 5.75 -5.28
CA VAL A 539 -10.17 4.84 -6.04
C VAL A 539 -11.65 5.29 -6.05
N TYR A 540 -12.48 4.60 -6.83
CA TYR A 540 -13.93 4.84 -6.92
C TYR A 540 -14.64 4.81 -5.54
N ALA A 541 -15.67 5.62 -5.34
CA ALA A 541 -16.41 5.67 -4.07
C ALA A 541 -17.93 5.50 -4.21
N GLY A 542 -18.44 5.05 -5.36
CA GLY A 542 -19.90 5.05 -5.61
C GLY A 542 -20.71 3.93 -4.94
N TYR A 543 -20.06 2.88 -4.42
CA TYR A 543 -20.73 1.77 -3.72
C TYR A 543 -21.14 2.11 -2.27
N SER A 544 -20.73 3.26 -1.73
CA SER A 544 -21.00 3.66 -0.34
C SER A 544 -22.43 4.21 -0.08
N ASN A 545 -23.29 4.32 -1.09
CA ASN A 545 -24.51 5.15 -1.02
C ASN A 545 -25.71 4.48 -0.31
N GLY A 546 -25.57 4.09 0.96
CA GLY A 546 -26.70 3.64 1.79
C GLY A 546 -26.34 2.97 3.11
N VAL A 547 -25.07 2.59 3.30
CA VAL A 547 -24.51 2.09 4.56
C VAL A 547 -23.10 2.65 4.69
N GLY A 548 -22.77 3.24 5.84
CA GLY A 548 -21.49 3.95 6.07
C GLY A 548 -21.54 5.36 5.48
N LYS A 549 -21.25 6.39 6.28
CA LYS A 549 -21.06 7.75 5.77
C LYS A 549 -19.65 7.79 5.19
N PRO A 550 -19.43 7.59 3.87
CA PRO A 550 -18.08 7.59 3.33
C PRO A 550 -17.41 8.93 3.64
N SER A 551 -16.12 8.91 3.96
CA SER A 551 -15.39 10.14 4.22
C SER A 551 -15.31 11.03 2.97
N ASN A 552 -15.44 10.45 1.77
CA ASN A 552 -15.28 11.13 0.48
C ASN A 552 -16.19 10.47 -0.58
N PRO A 553 -17.51 10.75 -0.62
CA PRO A 553 -18.43 10.17 -1.60
C PRO A 553 -18.14 10.68 -3.02
N GLU A 554 -18.69 10.02 -4.03
CA GLU A 554 -18.77 10.60 -5.37
C GLU A 554 -19.77 11.79 -5.40
N PRO A 555 -19.51 12.86 -6.18
CA PRO A 555 -18.41 13.01 -7.15
C PRO A 555 -17.10 13.52 -6.54
N TYR A 556 -17.02 13.80 -5.23
CA TYR A 556 -15.82 14.38 -4.62
C TYR A 556 -14.57 13.51 -4.85
N ALA A 557 -14.68 12.18 -4.70
CA ALA A 557 -13.56 11.26 -4.97
C ALA A 557 -13.03 11.36 -6.41
N TYR A 558 -13.91 11.45 -7.40
CA TYR A 558 -13.53 11.76 -8.79
C TYR A 558 -12.90 13.16 -8.93
N GLU A 559 -13.51 14.15 -8.30
CA GLU A 559 -13.15 15.57 -8.44
C GLU A 559 -11.78 15.91 -7.84
N VAL A 560 -11.28 15.15 -6.86
CA VAL A 560 -9.90 15.27 -6.34
C VAL A 560 -8.87 15.19 -7.47
N GLY A 561 -9.15 14.41 -8.53
CA GLY A 561 -8.26 14.34 -9.69
C GLY A 561 -8.02 15.70 -10.35
N PHE A 562 -8.98 16.63 -10.28
CA PHE A 562 -8.80 17.99 -10.78
C PHE A 562 -7.85 18.81 -9.90
N ALA A 563 -7.88 18.66 -8.58
CA ALA A 563 -6.94 19.36 -7.69
C ALA A 563 -5.49 18.97 -8.01
N VAL A 564 -5.23 17.67 -8.20
CA VAL A 564 -3.92 17.16 -8.63
C VAL A 564 -3.54 17.70 -10.00
N LYS A 565 -4.45 17.61 -10.98
CA LYS A 565 -4.23 18.13 -12.34
C LYS A 565 -3.83 19.61 -12.31
N TRP A 566 -4.57 20.43 -11.57
CA TRP A 566 -4.36 21.87 -11.53
C TRP A 566 -3.07 22.25 -10.81
N ALA A 567 -2.71 21.59 -9.70
CA ALA A 567 -1.45 21.83 -9.01
C ALA A 567 -0.22 21.50 -9.90
N ILE A 568 -0.26 20.36 -10.61
CA ILE A 568 0.78 19.99 -11.59
C ILE A 568 0.82 21.00 -12.74
N GLN A 569 -0.34 21.43 -13.23
CA GLN A 569 -0.44 22.42 -14.30
C GLN A 569 0.13 23.78 -13.88
N ASP A 570 -0.09 24.23 -12.64
CA ASP A 570 0.47 25.48 -12.13
C ASP A 570 2.00 25.40 -12.02
N GLN A 571 2.56 24.26 -11.61
CA GLN A 571 4.00 24.05 -11.65
C GLN A 571 4.55 24.08 -13.09
N ILE A 572 3.89 23.41 -14.04
CA ILE A 572 4.28 23.43 -15.47
C ILE A 572 4.23 24.84 -16.05
N ASN A 573 3.25 25.65 -15.62
CA ASN A 573 3.08 27.04 -16.04
C ASN A 573 4.06 28.01 -15.36
N GLY A 574 4.89 27.54 -14.43
CA GLY A 574 5.93 28.34 -13.78
C GLY A 574 5.45 29.14 -12.57
N ALA A 575 4.44 28.65 -11.85
CA ALA A 575 4.03 29.25 -10.59
C ALA A 575 5.23 29.35 -9.62
N SER A 576 5.50 30.55 -9.11
CA SER A 576 6.73 30.85 -8.38
C SER A 576 6.83 30.13 -7.03
N ASN A 577 5.70 29.77 -6.44
CA ASN A 577 5.57 28.99 -5.22
C ASN A 577 5.82 27.48 -5.44
N LEU A 578 6.05 27.05 -6.68
CA LEU A 578 6.24 25.65 -7.08
C LEU A 578 7.52 25.43 -7.90
N ASN A 579 8.45 26.40 -7.92
CA ASN A 579 9.68 26.26 -8.68
C ASN A 579 10.51 25.08 -8.18
N TYR A 580 10.72 24.10 -9.07
CA TYR A 580 11.56 22.91 -8.84
C TYR A 580 12.91 22.99 -9.56
N ASN A 581 13.05 23.92 -10.51
CA ASN A 581 14.21 24.00 -11.39
C ASN A 581 15.16 25.11 -10.90
N PRO A 582 16.40 24.78 -10.48
CA PRO A 582 17.34 25.78 -9.98
C PRO A 582 17.75 26.82 -11.04
N ASN A 583 17.58 26.51 -12.34
CA ASN A 583 17.85 27.46 -13.41
C ASN A 583 16.83 28.61 -13.47
N ASN A 584 15.66 28.43 -12.85
CA ASN A 584 14.56 29.40 -12.84
C ASN A 584 14.50 30.20 -11.53
N GLY A 585 15.42 29.97 -10.59
CA GLY A 585 15.46 30.63 -9.28
C GLY A 585 15.58 29.65 -8.11
N PRO A 586 15.37 30.10 -6.86
CA PRO A 586 15.37 29.21 -5.69
C PRO A 586 14.40 28.05 -5.86
N VAL A 587 14.85 26.84 -5.54
CA VAL A 587 13.99 25.66 -5.50
C VAL A 587 13.17 25.71 -4.22
N VAL A 588 11.84 25.73 -4.36
CA VAL A 588 10.88 25.85 -3.25
C VAL A 588 9.89 24.68 -3.20
N ALA A 589 9.86 23.83 -4.23
CA ALA A 589 9.06 22.61 -4.29
C ALA A 589 9.83 21.51 -5.02
N PRO A 590 9.57 20.22 -4.73
CA PRO A 590 10.00 19.12 -5.59
C PRO A 590 9.28 19.15 -6.94
N TRP A 591 9.81 18.41 -7.91
CA TRP A 591 9.14 18.15 -9.18
C TRP A 591 7.93 17.23 -8.94
N MET A 592 6.78 17.59 -9.49
CA MET A 592 5.50 16.90 -9.30
C MET A 592 5.03 16.26 -10.60
N ALA A 593 4.55 15.02 -10.53
CA ALA A 593 3.81 14.42 -11.62
C ALA A 593 2.72 13.47 -11.13
N TRP A 594 1.90 12.98 -12.06
CA TRP A 594 1.03 11.86 -11.77
C TRP A 594 1.85 10.60 -11.55
N GLY A 595 1.54 9.90 -10.46
CA GLY A 595 1.75 8.46 -10.33
C GLY A 595 0.66 7.70 -11.10
N PRO A 596 0.34 6.45 -10.72
CA PRO A 596 -0.81 5.76 -11.28
C PRO A 596 -2.11 6.53 -11.01
N TYR A 597 -2.96 6.66 -12.03
CA TYR A 597 -4.31 7.21 -11.89
C TYR A 597 -5.29 6.07 -11.60
N TYR A 598 -5.88 6.01 -10.41
CA TYR A 598 -6.69 4.85 -10.00
C TYR A 598 -8.18 4.96 -10.30
N TRP A 599 -8.74 6.16 -10.44
CA TRP A 599 -10.19 6.31 -10.54
C TRP A 599 -10.74 5.75 -11.87
N SER A 600 -11.81 4.97 -11.80
CA SER A 600 -12.67 4.59 -12.92
C SER A 600 -14.13 4.56 -12.44
N ASN A 601 -15.09 4.72 -13.35
CA ASN A 601 -16.50 4.83 -12.95
C ASN A 601 -17.13 3.45 -12.65
N GLY A 602 -16.83 2.89 -11.48
CA GLY A 602 -17.33 1.59 -11.04
C GLY A 602 -17.13 0.51 -12.11
N MET A 603 -18.23 -0.14 -12.51
CA MET A 603 -18.24 -1.19 -13.53
C MET A 603 -18.27 -0.67 -14.97
N LEU A 604 -18.54 0.62 -15.21
CA LEU A 604 -18.38 1.19 -16.57
C LEU A 604 -16.90 1.22 -16.98
N GLY A 605 -16.02 1.37 -16.01
CA GLY A 605 -14.58 1.27 -16.19
C GLY A 605 -13.97 2.39 -17.03
N ARG A 606 -12.71 2.16 -17.38
CA ARG A 606 -11.90 2.97 -18.29
C ARG A 606 -11.65 2.25 -19.60
N ASN A 607 -11.22 2.99 -20.62
CA ASN A 607 -10.86 2.43 -21.92
C ASN A 607 -9.70 1.42 -21.87
N ASP A 608 -8.83 1.51 -20.88
CA ASP A 608 -7.74 0.55 -20.64
C ASP A 608 -8.19 -0.72 -19.88
N GLY A 609 -9.47 -0.79 -19.49
CA GLY A 609 -10.07 -1.93 -18.82
C GLY A 609 -10.01 -1.88 -17.30
N LEU A 610 -9.50 -0.80 -16.69
CA LEU A 610 -9.61 -0.64 -15.24
C LEU A 610 -11.08 -0.47 -14.83
N VAL A 611 -11.54 -1.35 -13.94
CA VAL A 611 -12.88 -1.34 -13.33
C VAL A 611 -12.75 -1.53 -11.82
N TRP A 612 -13.75 -1.03 -11.10
CA TRP A 612 -13.92 -1.20 -9.67
C TRP A 612 -15.23 -1.94 -9.42
N ASP A 613 -15.14 -3.21 -9.01
CA ASP A 613 -16.29 -4.01 -8.60
C ASP A 613 -16.54 -3.88 -7.09
N CYS A 614 -17.67 -4.38 -6.61
CA CYS A 614 -18.06 -4.18 -5.21
C CYS A 614 -17.08 -4.86 -4.23
N GLU A 615 -16.52 -6.02 -4.60
CA GLU A 615 -15.60 -6.78 -3.74
C GLU A 615 -14.22 -6.12 -3.66
N ASP A 616 -13.91 -5.17 -4.55
CA ASP A 616 -12.74 -4.32 -4.40
C ASP A 616 -12.83 -3.37 -3.20
N PHE A 617 -13.99 -3.25 -2.54
CA PHE A 617 -14.19 -2.35 -1.40
C PHE A 617 -14.44 -3.12 -0.12
N SER A 618 -14.02 -2.50 0.97
CA SER A 618 -14.45 -2.90 2.30
C SER A 618 -15.89 -2.43 2.54
N ALA A 619 -16.53 -2.99 3.58
CA ALA A 619 -17.92 -2.68 3.92
C ALA A 619 -18.21 -1.19 4.20
N ASP A 620 -17.18 -0.38 4.44
CA ASP A 620 -17.33 1.07 4.61
C ASP A 620 -17.44 1.87 3.30
N GLY A 621 -17.27 1.21 2.14
CA GLY A 621 -17.27 1.84 0.81
C GLY A 621 -16.18 2.89 0.62
N THR A 622 -15.27 3.04 1.58
CA THR A 622 -14.19 4.03 1.59
C THR A 622 -12.85 3.38 1.25
N HIS A 623 -12.52 2.29 1.95
CA HIS A 623 -11.25 1.61 1.78
C HIS A 623 -11.34 0.51 0.73
N PRO A 624 -10.31 0.35 -0.11
CA PRO A 624 -10.18 -0.86 -0.89
C PRO A 624 -10.07 -2.08 0.03
N SER A 625 -10.69 -3.19 -0.37
CA SER A 625 -10.64 -4.46 0.34
C SER A 625 -9.20 -4.99 0.39
N SER A 626 -8.82 -5.62 1.50
CA SER A 626 -7.49 -6.24 1.64
C SER A 626 -7.27 -7.40 0.67
N THR A 627 -8.34 -8.05 0.24
CA THR A 627 -8.30 -9.20 -0.65
C THR A 627 -8.08 -8.79 -2.10
N PHE A 628 -8.84 -7.80 -2.60
CA PHE A 628 -8.90 -7.48 -4.03
C PHE A 628 -8.42 -6.05 -4.32
N GLY A 629 -9.08 -5.04 -3.72
CA GLY A 629 -8.85 -3.65 -4.08
C GLY A 629 -7.43 -3.16 -3.78
N GLN A 630 -6.91 -3.45 -2.58
CA GLN A 630 -5.54 -3.05 -2.22
C GLN A 630 -4.49 -3.71 -3.10
N LEU A 631 -4.72 -4.94 -3.55
CA LEU A 631 -3.82 -5.62 -4.48
C LEU A 631 -3.85 -4.95 -5.86
N LYS A 632 -5.03 -4.53 -6.34
CA LYS A 632 -5.19 -3.81 -7.60
C LYS A 632 -4.42 -2.48 -7.59
N VAL A 633 -4.49 -1.73 -6.48
CA VAL A 633 -3.70 -0.50 -6.29
C VAL A 633 -2.20 -0.79 -6.25
N ALA A 634 -1.77 -1.71 -5.37
CA ALA A 634 -0.36 -2.06 -5.21
C ALA A 634 0.29 -2.52 -6.53
N THR A 635 -0.47 -3.22 -7.36
CA THR A 635 -0.05 -3.67 -8.70
C THR A 635 0.22 -2.50 -9.63
N GLN A 636 -0.71 -1.55 -9.71
CA GLN A 636 -0.56 -0.38 -10.57
C GLN A 636 0.63 0.47 -10.13
N LEU A 637 0.83 0.64 -8.81
CA LEU A 637 1.99 1.32 -8.25
C LEU A 637 3.31 0.61 -8.59
N LEU A 638 3.36 -0.72 -8.46
CA LEU A 638 4.54 -1.48 -8.85
C LEU A 638 4.86 -1.33 -10.35
N ASN A 639 3.85 -1.45 -11.21
CA ASN A 639 4.05 -1.29 -12.65
C ASN A 639 4.61 0.10 -12.95
N PHE A 640 4.00 1.15 -12.40
CA PHE A 640 4.50 2.52 -12.52
C PHE A 640 5.96 2.68 -12.11
N LEU A 641 6.36 2.10 -10.97
CA LEU A 641 7.75 2.19 -10.49
C LEU A 641 8.75 1.46 -11.39
N LYS A 642 8.31 0.45 -12.15
CA LYS A 642 9.17 -0.36 -13.03
C LYS A 642 9.19 0.11 -14.47
N THR A 643 8.21 0.91 -14.91
CA THR A 643 8.04 1.26 -16.33
C THR A 643 8.08 2.76 -16.60
N ASP A 644 7.79 3.62 -15.62
CA ASP A 644 7.84 5.06 -15.85
C ASP A 644 9.30 5.53 -15.94
N THR A 645 9.58 6.40 -16.91
CA THR A 645 10.94 6.92 -17.19
C THR A 645 11.54 7.72 -16.03
N THR A 646 10.70 8.21 -15.12
CA THR A 646 11.11 8.98 -13.94
C THR A 646 11.24 8.12 -12.68
N THR A 647 10.85 6.85 -12.71
CA THR A 647 10.95 5.94 -11.55
C THR A 647 11.95 4.81 -11.77
N THR A 648 11.95 4.25 -12.99
CA THR A 648 12.78 3.12 -13.39
C THR A 648 14.26 3.31 -13.04
N PRO A 649 14.90 4.48 -13.30
CA PRO A 649 16.34 4.65 -13.07
C PRO A 649 16.81 4.44 -11.61
N TRP A 650 15.93 4.61 -10.63
CA TRP A 650 16.26 4.46 -9.21
C TRP A 650 15.47 3.35 -8.51
N TYR A 651 14.36 2.88 -9.08
CA TYR A 651 13.66 1.72 -8.55
C TYR A 651 14.35 0.42 -8.95
N VAL A 652 14.73 0.27 -10.23
CA VAL A 652 15.32 -0.96 -10.76
C VAL A 652 16.83 -0.99 -10.50
N ALA A 653 17.35 -2.14 -10.04
CA ALA A 653 18.78 -2.39 -9.93
C ALA A 653 19.39 -2.49 -11.33
N HIS A 654 20.32 -1.61 -11.65
CA HIS A 654 21.11 -1.63 -12.89
C HIS A 654 22.47 -2.28 -12.69
#